data_AF-A0A9Q1MMN0-F1
#
_entry.id   AF-A0A9Q1MMN0-F1
#
_cell.length_a   1.000
_cell.length_b   1.000
_cell.length_c   1.000
_cell.angle_alpha   90.00
_cell.angle_beta   90.00
_cell.angle_gamma   90.00
#
_symmetry.space_group_name_H-M   'P 1'
#
loop_
_entity.id
_entity.type
_entity.pdbx_description
1 polymer ?
#
loop_
_entity_poly.entity_id
_entity_poly.type
_entity_poly.pdbx_seq_one_letter_code
_entity_poly.pdbx_strand_id
1 'polypeptide(L)'
;MSAFLNDELSKKTSIFGLHLWVVVGICVGAAIVLVLLLISLWYTSKRNSNNPQITQNIISTQIKEIRIDPSRTQPENPVLDPNPLPEPEKEPIQRIQIEIGNTGNGKCHLVKPDRVGSGGGSGHGSGEQGGGGGISGPEVSHLGWGHWYTLRELEIATNFFAHENVIGEGGYGIVYRGIMEDNSYVAVKNLLNNRGQAEREFKVEVEAIGRVRHKNLVRLLGYCAEGAHRMLVYEYVDNGNLEQWLHGDVGPYSPLTWEIRMNIILGTAKGLTYLHEGLEPKVVHRDIKSSNILIDKQWNSKVSDFGLAKLLGSERSYVTTRVMGTFGYVAPEYASTGMLNDRSDVYSFGILIMEIISGRNPVDYSRAQGEVNLVDWLKTMVSNRNSEGVLDPKLRGKPSSRALKRALLVALRCVDPNAQKRPKMGHVIHMLEADDFPFRDERRASRENGRSHHDGMKERVMDKCIIESGDSSGYERIWPESKSYNDNGMANVPSRWKGECESGTQFNSSLCNKKLIGARYFNKGLITSNPNITTTMNSARDTSGHGTHKSSTAAGSRVESASYFGYAPGAATSMAPKALVAMYKACLMKVAIASFAAMEKGIFVSTSAGNEGPDDESLHNGTPWVLTVAAGTVDHEFIGTLTLGNGVSVTGLSLYPGNSSSSSERSIVFLNSCLEEKELEKNAYKIAVCYDANGSISDQVYSVINSNVSGGVFITNTTNLEFYLQSEFLATFLNFHDGDKVLEYIKNSPSPKGKLEFQVTHLGAKPTPKVASYSSKGPSQSCPFILKPYLMAPGALILASWPEKLSVGEIKTRELFSSLSMSCPHAAGVAALLKRAHPKRGPASIRSAMMTTADALDNTGGPIRDIGNNNNAANPLAIEAGHINPNEALDPGLIYDIAPQDYINLLCGLDFTSQQIKTITRSSSYSCSNPSLDLNYPSFIDYFNWNISKSDPKRIQEFKRTVTKLGDDMSTYTAKLTTMGEYKVSVEPDKLVFKEKYEKQSYKLRIEAYEEQYSTRATMFQDQIEDPNLVVVAFRGTGPFYANAWITDIDLSGYDLEGMGKSMQGS
;
A
#
# COMPACT_ATOMS: atom_id res chain seq x y z
N MET A 1 -53.32 41.60 21.80
CA MET A 1 -52.18 42.43 21.36
C MET A 1 -51.80 42.15 19.89
N SER A 2 -51.48 40.91 19.51
CA SER A 2 -51.13 40.53 18.12
C SER A 2 -52.12 40.98 17.04
N ALA A 3 -53.44 40.83 17.26
CA ALA A 3 -54.45 41.27 16.29
C ALA A 3 -54.38 42.78 15.96
N PHE A 4 -54.12 43.62 16.98
CA PHE A 4 -53.97 45.07 16.80
C PHE A 4 -52.67 45.44 16.09
N LEU A 5 -51.59 44.72 16.38
CA LEU A 5 -50.30 44.87 15.69
C LEU A 5 -50.40 44.53 14.20
N ASN A 6 -51.10 43.45 13.83
CA ASN A 6 -51.30 43.09 12.43
C ASN A 6 -52.09 44.17 11.66
N ASP A 7 -53.14 44.71 12.27
CA ASP A 7 -54.00 45.71 11.63
C ASP A 7 -53.22 47.00 11.34
N GLU A 8 -52.48 47.55 12.33
CA GLU A 8 -51.57 48.69 12.13
C GLU A 8 -50.48 48.42 11.08
N LEU A 9 -49.81 47.27 11.15
CA LEU A 9 -48.74 46.90 10.20
C LEU A 9 -49.25 46.75 8.76
N SER A 10 -50.54 46.45 8.59
CA SER A 10 -51.19 46.34 7.29
C SER A 10 -51.64 47.68 6.68
N LYS A 11 -51.58 48.80 7.41
CA LYS A 11 -51.92 50.12 6.85
C LYS A 11 -50.93 50.55 5.78
N LYS A 12 -51.43 51.20 4.73
CA LYS A 12 -50.59 51.81 3.67
C LYS A 12 -50.08 53.17 4.13
N THR A 13 -48.79 53.39 3.93
CA THR A 13 -48.10 54.64 4.25
C THR A 13 -48.15 55.62 3.08
N SER A 14 -48.01 56.92 3.35
CA SER A 14 -47.90 57.96 2.31
C SER A 14 -46.62 57.85 1.46
N ILE A 15 -45.63 57.06 1.92
CA ILE A 15 -44.37 56.82 1.23
C ILE A 15 -44.60 55.69 0.21
N PHE A 16 -44.81 56.09 -1.06
CA PHE A 16 -45.04 55.22 -2.21
C PHE A 16 -46.22 54.22 -2.09
N GLY A 17 -47.15 54.45 -1.14
CA GLY A 17 -48.32 53.59 -0.94
C GLY A 17 -48.01 52.20 -0.35
N LEU A 18 -46.78 51.97 0.13
CA LEU A 18 -46.33 50.71 0.68
C LEU A 18 -46.97 50.43 2.05
N HIS A 19 -47.27 49.16 2.33
CA HIS A 19 -47.72 48.72 3.65
C HIS A 19 -46.63 48.94 4.70
N LEU A 20 -47.01 49.33 5.92
CA LEU A 20 -46.08 49.73 6.98
C LEU A 20 -45.04 48.65 7.29
N TRP A 21 -45.41 47.36 7.27
CA TRP A 21 -44.45 46.25 7.47
C TRP A 21 -43.34 46.21 6.40
N VAL A 22 -43.61 46.61 5.16
CA VAL A 22 -42.61 46.67 4.07
C VAL A 22 -41.62 47.81 4.35
N VAL A 23 -42.12 48.97 4.78
CA VAL A 23 -41.29 50.13 5.12
C VAL A 23 -40.39 49.81 6.33
N VAL A 24 -40.93 49.16 7.36
CA VAL A 24 -40.16 48.67 8.51
C VAL A 24 -39.10 47.66 8.06
N GLY A 25 -39.44 46.71 7.19
CA GLY A 25 -38.49 45.74 6.63
C GLY A 25 -37.33 46.39 5.87
N ILE A 26 -37.63 47.41 5.05
CA ILE A 26 -36.60 48.20 4.33
C ILE A 26 -35.71 48.96 5.33
N CYS A 27 -36.28 49.58 6.36
CA CYS A 27 -35.51 50.30 7.38
C CYS A 27 -34.59 49.36 8.19
N VAL A 28 -35.08 48.18 8.56
CA VAL A 28 -34.27 47.15 9.25
C VAL A 28 -33.17 46.61 8.34
N GLY A 29 -33.47 46.32 7.07
CA GLY A 29 -32.47 45.90 6.08
C GLY A 29 -31.37 46.96 5.88
N ALA A 30 -31.76 48.23 5.72
CA ALA A 30 -30.82 49.35 5.62
C ALA A 30 -29.96 49.50 6.89
N ALA A 31 -30.54 49.37 8.08
CA ALA A 31 -29.80 49.42 9.35
C ALA A 31 -28.78 48.27 9.47
N ILE A 32 -29.13 47.05 9.06
CA ILE A 32 -28.20 45.90 9.04
C ILE A 32 -27.04 46.15 8.08
N VAL A 33 -27.30 46.67 6.87
CA VAL A 33 -26.24 47.04 5.91
C VAL A 33 -25.32 48.13 6.47
N LEU A 34 -25.89 49.13 7.16
CA LEU A 34 -25.13 50.22 7.80
C LEU A 34 -24.24 49.69 8.94
N VAL A 35 -24.75 48.78 9.78
CA VAL A 35 -23.97 48.10 10.83
C VAL A 35 -22.84 47.25 10.22
N LEU A 36 -23.09 46.51 9.15
CA LEU A 36 -22.04 45.74 8.45
C LEU A 36 -20.97 46.64 7.82
N LEU A 37 -21.37 47.81 7.30
CA LEU A 37 -20.43 48.84 6.82
C LEU A 37 -19.57 49.40 7.96
N LEU A 38 -20.17 49.70 9.12
CA LEU A 38 -19.45 50.19 10.30
C LEU A 38 -18.50 49.13 10.88
N ILE A 39 -18.89 47.85 10.88
CA ILE A 39 -18.01 46.74 11.27
C ILE A 39 -16.83 46.61 10.29
N SER A 40 -17.08 46.73 8.98
CA SER A 40 -16.03 46.72 7.95
C SER A 40 -15.04 47.87 8.12
N LEU A 41 -15.54 49.10 8.32
CA LEU A 41 -14.73 50.29 8.58
C LEU A 41 -13.95 50.22 9.91
N TRP A 42 -14.53 49.60 10.95
CA TRP A 42 -13.81 49.33 12.20
C TRP A 42 -12.68 48.32 11.97
N TYR A 43 -12.91 47.28 11.16
CA TYR A 43 -11.89 46.26 10.86
C TYR A 43 -10.73 46.82 10.02
N THR A 44 -11.01 47.69 9.04
CA THR A 44 -9.95 48.35 8.25
C THR A 44 -9.20 49.40 9.07
N SER A 45 -9.89 50.19 9.89
CA SER A 45 -9.27 51.14 10.83
C SER A 45 -8.33 50.42 11.82
N LYS A 46 -8.81 49.34 12.45
CA LYS A 46 -8.03 48.55 13.42
C LYS A 46 -6.82 47.86 12.79
N ARG A 47 -6.86 47.55 11.49
CA ARG A 47 -5.73 46.97 10.74
C ARG A 47 -4.60 47.97 10.47
N ASN A 48 -4.85 49.28 10.60
CA ASN A 48 -3.86 50.34 10.39
C ASN A 48 -3.15 50.80 11.68
N SER A 49 -3.46 50.24 12.85
CA SER A 49 -2.98 50.73 14.15
C SER A 49 -1.91 49.86 14.83
N ASN A 50 -1.64 48.65 14.34
CA ASN A 50 -0.67 47.72 14.94
C ASN A 50 0.56 47.54 14.03
N ASN A 51 1.50 48.49 14.09
CA ASN A 51 2.82 48.38 13.48
C ASN A 51 3.91 48.45 14.59
N PRO A 52 4.46 47.31 15.06
CA PRO A 52 5.50 47.32 16.08
C PRO A 52 6.79 47.94 15.55
N GLN A 53 7.26 49.02 16.19
CA GLN A 53 8.52 49.67 15.81
C GLN A 53 9.75 48.80 16.14
N ILE A 54 10.77 48.92 15.30
CA ILE A 54 12.14 48.50 15.60
C ILE A 54 12.92 49.71 16.12
N THR A 55 13.29 49.68 17.40
CA THR A 55 14.19 50.66 18.05
C THR A 55 14.95 49.91 19.15
N GLN A 56 16.21 49.49 18.92
CA GLN A 56 17.47 50.26 18.91
C GLN A 56 18.00 50.67 20.30
N ASN A 57 19.26 50.29 20.54
CA ASN A 57 20.25 50.84 21.48
C ASN A 57 21.64 50.44 20.93
N ILE A 58 22.75 51.18 21.03
CA ILE A 58 22.97 52.59 21.45
C ILE A 58 24.24 53.14 20.75
N ILE A 59 24.07 54.21 19.96
CA ILE A 59 24.80 55.51 19.93
C ILE A 59 26.35 55.61 19.66
N SER A 60 26.74 56.74 19.03
CA SER A 60 28.09 57.36 18.90
C SER A 60 29.03 56.87 17.76
N THR A 61 29.75 57.73 17.01
CA THR A 61 29.68 59.21 16.86
C THR A 61 30.25 59.70 15.50
N GLN A 62 29.57 60.70 14.90
CA GLN A 62 30.03 61.87 14.09
C GLN A 62 31.32 61.92 13.20
N ILE A 63 31.15 62.66 12.09
CA ILE A 63 32.09 63.60 11.40
C ILE A 63 32.98 63.10 10.22
N LYS A 64 32.80 63.78 9.06
CA LYS A 64 33.69 63.96 7.87
C LYS A 64 34.00 62.79 6.92
N GLU A 65 34.35 63.00 5.63
CA GLU A 65 33.99 64.02 4.61
C GLU A 65 34.49 63.59 3.20
N ILE A 66 33.80 64.04 2.13
CA ILE A 66 34.35 64.36 0.77
C ILE A 66 34.87 63.23 -0.17
N ARG A 67 34.69 63.44 -1.49
CA ARG A 67 35.23 62.66 -2.65
C ARG A 67 36.70 63.00 -2.93
N ILE A 68 37.46 62.14 -3.63
CA ILE A 68 38.43 62.54 -4.69
C ILE A 68 38.97 61.31 -5.47
N ASP A 69 39.51 61.55 -6.67
CA ASP A 69 40.13 60.60 -7.63
C ASP A 69 41.69 60.80 -7.63
N PRO A 70 42.48 60.53 -8.69
CA PRO A 70 42.87 59.27 -9.33
C PRO A 70 44.34 58.84 -9.06
N SER A 71 44.74 57.68 -9.64
CA SER A 71 46.08 57.34 -10.17
C SER A 71 47.28 57.00 -9.25
N ARG A 72 48.01 55.90 -9.57
CA ARG A 72 49.44 55.94 -9.99
C ARG A 72 49.96 54.63 -10.62
N THR A 73 51.16 54.73 -11.21
CA THR A 73 51.79 53.89 -12.25
C THR A 73 52.86 52.90 -11.78
N GLN A 74 52.92 51.71 -12.43
CA GLN A 74 54.13 50.99 -12.96
C GLN A 74 55.38 50.73 -12.04
N PRO A 75 56.48 50.06 -12.48
CA PRO A 75 56.80 49.44 -13.79
C PRO A 75 57.28 47.95 -13.77
N GLU A 76 57.29 47.29 -14.94
CA GLU A 76 58.49 46.83 -15.69
C GLU A 76 58.15 45.86 -16.82
N ASN A 77 59.07 45.70 -17.79
CA ASN A 77 58.94 44.93 -19.04
C ASN A 77 60.37 44.66 -19.56
N PRO A 78 60.70 43.54 -20.26
CA PRO A 78 60.71 43.64 -21.74
C PRO A 78 60.57 42.30 -22.57
N VAL A 79 59.84 42.38 -23.71
CA VAL A 79 60.32 42.11 -25.13
C VAL A 79 60.81 40.68 -25.51
N LEU A 80 60.49 40.04 -26.67
CA LEU A 80 60.60 40.43 -28.11
C LEU A 80 59.65 39.59 -29.02
N ASP A 81 59.33 40.10 -30.23
CA ASP A 81 58.70 39.40 -31.39
C ASP A 81 59.81 38.80 -32.33
N PRO A 82 59.65 38.16 -33.54
CA PRO A 82 58.64 38.41 -34.59
C PRO A 82 58.11 37.20 -35.43
N ASN A 83 57.17 37.52 -36.34
CA ASN A 83 56.70 36.78 -37.54
C ASN A 83 57.82 36.50 -38.61
N PRO A 84 57.64 35.68 -39.71
CA PRO A 84 56.41 35.53 -40.53
C PRO A 84 56.11 34.17 -41.28
N LEU A 85 55.04 34.22 -42.11
CA LEU A 85 54.45 33.30 -43.12
C LEU A 85 55.42 32.80 -44.25
N PRO A 86 55.13 31.74 -45.08
CA PRO A 86 53.88 31.53 -45.87
C PRO A 86 53.40 30.07 -46.20
N GLU A 87 52.40 29.98 -47.11
CA GLU A 87 51.70 28.80 -47.72
C GLU A 87 52.52 28.11 -48.88
N PRO A 88 52.03 27.16 -49.76
CA PRO A 88 50.69 26.55 -49.91
C PRO A 88 50.55 25.05 -50.36
N GLU A 89 49.27 24.60 -50.48
CA GLU A 89 48.65 23.75 -51.55
C GLU A 89 48.62 22.18 -51.60
N LYS A 90 47.43 21.70 -52.04
CA LYS A 90 47.08 20.56 -52.95
C LYS A 90 46.73 19.13 -52.44
N GLU A 91 45.47 18.75 -52.69
CA GLU A 91 44.97 17.35 -52.89
C GLU A 91 45.18 16.85 -54.34
N PRO A 92 44.79 15.59 -54.67
CA PRO A 92 43.67 15.46 -55.63
C PRO A 92 42.71 14.22 -55.50
N ILE A 93 41.39 14.50 -55.47
CA ILE A 93 40.36 14.17 -56.50
C ILE A 93 40.00 12.71 -56.91
N GLN A 94 38.65 12.52 -57.08
CA GLN A 94 37.81 11.65 -58.00
C GLN A 94 37.01 10.50 -57.33
N ARG A 95 35.77 10.11 -57.71
CA ARG A 95 34.53 10.65 -58.41
C ARG A 95 33.37 9.59 -58.18
N ILE A 96 32.15 9.54 -58.75
CA ILE A 96 31.47 10.21 -59.88
C ILE A 96 30.00 10.65 -59.55
N GLN A 97 29.00 10.43 -60.43
CA GLN A 97 27.86 11.34 -60.65
C GLN A 97 26.70 10.70 -61.49
N ILE A 98 25.55 11.39 -61.62
CA ILE A 98 24.48 11.35 -62.69
C ILE A 98 23.03 10.98 -62.23
N GLU A 99 22.04 11.47 -62.99
CA GLU A 99 20.64 11.77 -62.64
C GLU A 99 19.59 10.87 -63.36
N ILE A 100 18.29 11.17 -63.13
CA ILE A 100 17.13 11.24 -64.07
C ILE A 100 15.82 10.95 -63.29
N GLY A 101 14.64 11.37 -63.76
CA GLY A 101 13.39 11.20 -63.00
C GLY A 101 12.08 11.11 -63.81
N ASN A 102 10.98 11.25 -63.06
CA ASN A 102 9.56 11.34 -63.45
C ASN A 102 8.75 10.03 -63.70
N THR A 103 7.51 10.01 -63.19
CA THR A 103 6.36 9.10 -63.47
C THR A 103 6.54 7.56 -63.43
N GLY A 104 5.79 6.85 -62.55
CA GLY A 104 5.55 5.40 -62.70
C GLY A 104 4.89 4.69 -61.48
N ASN A 105 3.90 3.83 -61.73
CA ASN A 105 3.14 3.09 -60.72
C ASN A 105 3.94 2.02 -59.95
N GLY A 106 3.73 1.93 -58.63
CA GLY A 106 3.30 0.68 -57.98
C GLY A 106 4.30 -0.26 -57.28
N LYS A 107 4.10 -0.40 -55.95
CA LYS A 107 4.37 -1.58 -55.07
C LYS A 107 5.82 -1.94 -54.61
N CYS A 108 5.92 -2.11 -53.28
CA CYS A 108 6.67 -3.13 -52.51
C CYS A 108 8.19 -3.00 -52.17
N HIS A 109 8.43 -2.49 -50.95
CA HIS A 109 9.16 -3.14 -49.82
C HIS A 109 10.71 -2.98 -49.60
N LEU A 110 11.08 -2.89 -48.30
CA LEU A 110 12.35 -3.19 -47.60
C LEU A 110 13.58 -2.20 -47.56
N VAL A 111 13.64 -1.43 -46.46
CA VAL A 111 14.77 -1.31 -45.46
C VAL A 111 16.15 -0.67 -45.82
N LYS A 112 16.36 0.59 -45.33
CA LYS A 112 17.51 1.21 -44.56
C LYS A 112 19.00 1.10 -45.04
N PRO A 113 19.99 1.89 -44.50
CA PRO A 113 19.98 3.02 -43.51
C PRO A 113 20.79 4.32 -43.90
N ASP A 114 20.77 5.35 -43.02
CA ASP A 114 21.79 6.37 -42.57
C ASP A 114 22.99 6.80 -43.50
N ARG A 115 23.56 8.04 -43.52
CA ARG A 115 23.51 9.27 -42.63
C ARG A 115 24.26 10.52 -43.19
N VAL A 116 23.95 11.74 -42.66
CA VAL A 116 24.80 12.99 -42.57
C VAL A 116 25.17 13.74 -43.89
N GLY A 117 25.32 15.08 -43.99
CA GLY A 117 25.03 16.24 -43.09
C GLY A 117 25.83 17.55 -43.41
N SER A 118 25.57 18.68 -42.69
CA SER A 118 26.20 20.04 -42.74
C SER A 118 25.61 21.09 -43.74
N GLY A 119 25.68 22.43 -43.54
CA GLY A 119 26.08 23.27 -42.37
C GLY A 119 26.22 24.81 -42.68
N GLY A 120 26.18 25.70 -41.66
CA GLY A 120 26.37 27.19 -41.72
C GLY A 120 25.08 28.04 -41.97
N GLY A 121 24.89 29.34 -41.63
CA GLY A 121 25.68 30.44 -40.99
C GLY A 121 25.68 31.74 -41.86
N SER A 122 25.73 33.03 -41.44
CA SER A 122 25.59 33.87 -40.20
C SER A 122 25.83 35.36 -40.61
N GLY A 123 25.54 36.50 -39.93
CA GLY A 123 24.90 36.93 -38.65
C GLY A 123 25.21 38.44 -38.34
N HIS A 124 24.54 39.10 -37.35
CA HIS A 124 24.64 40.56 -36.93
C HIS A 124 24.02 41.63 -37.90
N GLY A 125 23.56 42.83 -37.49
CA GLY A 125 23.28 43.43 -36.16
C GLY A 125 23.03 44.98 -36.18
N SER A 126 22.16 45.53 -35.28
CA SER A 126 21.78 46.98 -35.06
C SER A 126 21.17 47.74 -36.28
N GLY A 127 20.25 48.72 -36.21
CA GLY A 127 19.38 49.36 -35.18
C GLY A 127 18.12 49.96 -35.91
N GLU A 128 17.24 50.82 -35.38
CA GLU A 128 17.13 51.55 -34.09
C GLU A 128 15.63 51.98 -33.81
N GLN A 129 15.39 52.96 -32.93
CA GLN A 129 14.11 53.42 -32.33
C GLN A 129 12.88 53.77 -33.21
N GLY A 130 11.68 53.44 -32.70
CA GLY A 130 10.37 54.00 -33.10
C GLY A 130 9.22 53.43 -32.25
N GLY A 131 8.68 54.20 -31.29
CA GLY A 131 7.85 53.63 -30.21
C GLY A 131 6.32 53.64 -30.43
N GLY A 132 5.64 52.57 -29.99
CA GLY A 132 4.17 52.53 -29.91
C GLY A 132 3.60 51.24 -29.30
N GLY A 133 2.83 51.36 -28.20
CA GLY A 133 1.86 50.36 -27.74
C GLY A 133 2.36 48.92 -27.47
N GLY A 134 2.93 48.68 -26.28
CA GLY A 134 3.22 47.31 -25.85
C GLY A 134 1.93 46.50 -25.58
N ILE A 135 1.63 45.51 -26.42
CA ILE A 135 0.65 44.47 -26.11
C ILE A 135 1.35 43.39 -25.27
N SER A 136 0.98 43.31 -24.00
CA SER A 136 1.43 42.25 -23.11
C SER A 136 0.93 40.89 -23.60
N GLY A 137 1.86 39.99 -23.96
CA GLY A 137 1.52 38.59 -24.23
C GLY A 137 0.88 37.91 -23.00
N PRO A 138 0.05 36.88 -23.19
CA PRO A 138 -0.72 36.29 -22.09
C PRO A 138 0.18 35.63 -21.03
N GLU A 139 -0.19 35.88 -19.76
CA GLU A 139 0.43 35.41 -18.49
C GLU A 139 0.38 33.87 -18.29
N VAL A 140 0.00 33.14 -19.34
CA VAL A 140 -0.22 31.69 -19.41
C VAL A 140 0.95 30.98 -20.11
N SER A 141 1.78 31.74 -20.84
CA SER A 141 2.92 31.25 -21.64
C SER A 141 4.00 30.48 -20.86
N HIS A 142 3.93 30.49 -19.52
CA HIS A 142 4.88 29.86 -18.60
C HIS A 142 4.56 28.38 -18.27
N LEU A 143 3.37 27.87 -18.63
CA LEU A 143 2.88 26.57 -18.15
C LEU A 143 3.45 25.34 -18.90
N GLY A 144 3.92 25.53 -20.13
CA GLY A 144 4.76 24.56 -20.87
C GLY A 144 4.18 23.15 -21.01
N TRP A 145 2.86 23.03 -21.22
CA TRP A 145 2.18 21.74 -21.30
C TRP A 145 1.03 21.77 -22.33
N GLY A 146 0.74 20.61 -22.93
CA GLY A 146 -0.34 20.41 -23.91
C GLY A 146 0.06 20.81 -25.33
N HIS A 147 -0.75 20.43 -26.32
CA HIS A 147 -0.69 21.07 -27.63
C HIS A 147 -1.35 22.45 -27.56
N TRP A 148 -0.77 23.46 -28.21
CA TRP A 148 -1.32 24.81 -28.27
C TRP A 148 -2.06 24.96 -29.60
N TYR A 149 -3.37 24.78 -29.56
CA TYR A 149 -4.20 24.92 -30.74
C TYR A 149 -4.52 26.38 -31.01
N THR A 150 -4.45 26.82 -32.27
CA THR A 150 -4.95 28.15 -32.64
C THR A 150 -6.48 28.17 -32.62
N LEU A 151 -7.10 29.35 -32.49
CA LEU A 151 -8.55 29.47 -32.64
C LEU A 151 -8.99 28.96 -34.03
N ARG A 152 -8.14 29.17 -35.05
CA ARG A 152 -8.44 28.78 -36.44
C ARG A 152 -8.47 27.26 -36.65
N GLU A 153 -7.58 26.51 -36.02
CA GLU A 153 -7.64 25.04 -36.04
C GLU A 153 -8.94 24.54 -35.40
N LEU A 154 -9.36 25.13 -34.27
CA LEU A 154 -10.58 24.73 -33.56
C LEU A 154 -11.86 25.16 -34.28
N GLU A 155 -11.86 26.32 -34.95
CA GLU A 155 -12.91 26.70 -35.91
C GLU A 155 -13.06 25.62 -36.99
N ILE A 156 -11.97 25.28 -37.70
CA ILE A 156 -12.02 24.31 -38.80
C ILE A 156 -12.46 22.93 -38.28
N ALA A 157 -11.88 22.47 -37.17
CA ALA A 157 -12.18 21.15 -36.62
C ALA A 157 -13.63 20.98 -36.13
N THR A 158 -14.28 22.06 -35.69
CA THR A 158 -15.67 22.05 -35.17
C THR A 158 -16.72 22.51 -36.18
N ASN A 159 -16.36 22.68 -37.45
CA ASN A 159 -17.19 23.30 -38.49
C ASN A 159 -17.70 24.69 -38.06
N PHE A 160 -16.79 25.60 -37.69
CA PHE A 160 -17.06 26.94 -37.18
C PHE A 160 -17.96 26.96 -35.93
N PHE A 161 -17.75 26.03 -35.01
CA PHE A 161 -18.57 25.83 -33.81
C PHE A 161 -20.06 25.63 -34.13
N ALA A 162 -20.37 24.93 -35.23
CA ALA A 162 -21.75 24.67 -35.65
C ALA A 162 -22.56 23.94 -34.58
N HIS A 163 -23.84 24.31 -34.47
CA HIS A 163 -24.78 23.76 -33.48
C HIS A 163 -24.95 22.23 -33.63
N GLU A 164 -24.81 21.69 -34.84
CA GLU A 164 -24.83 20.25 -35.14
C GLU A 164 -23.70 19.45 -34.46
N ASN A 165 -22.61 20.12 -34.07
CA ASN A 165 -21.48 19.51 -33.37
C ASN A 165 -21.56 19.65 -31.84
N VAL A 166 -22.60 20.28 -31.27
CA VAL A 166 -22.72 20.40 -29.81
C VAL A 166 -23.02 19.04 -29.19
N ILE A 167 -22.15 18.61 -28.26
CA ILE A 167 -22.27 17.33 -27.51
C ILE A 167 -22.49 17.54 -26.01
N GLY A 168 -22.47 18.79 -25.53
CA GLY A 168 -22.85 19.15 -24.18
C GLY A 168 -22.89 20.67 -23.99
N GLU A 169 -23.81 21.14 -23.16
CA GLU A 169 -23.97 22.56 -22.81
C GLU A 169 -24.32 22.67 -21.33
N GLY A 170 -23.77 23.66 -20.62
CA GLY A 170 -24.09 23.87 -19.22
C GLY A 170 -23.31 25.01 -18.57
N GLY A 171 -23.33 25.05 -17.23
CA GLY A 171 -22.75 26.13 -16.42
C GLY A 171 -21.23 26.33 -16.53
N TYR A 172 -20.53 25.51 -17.30
CA TYR A 172 -19.08 25.59 -17.59
C TYR A 172 -18.78 25.80 -19.08
N GLY A 173 -19.78 26.17 -19.89
CA GLY A 173 -19.64 26.43 -21.33
C GLY A 173 -20.26 25.36 -22.22
N ILE A 174 -19.86 25.37 -23.50
CA ILE A 174 -20.36 24.46 -24.54
C ILE A 174 -19.23 23.54 -25.02
N VAL A 175 -19.51 22.24 -25.14
CA VAL A 175 -18.59 21.22 -25.66
C VAL A 175 -18.99 20.86 -27.08
N TYR A 176 -18.06 21.05 -28.01
CA TYR A 176 -18.22 20.71 -29.42
C TYR A 176 -17.44 19.44 -29.76
N ARG A 177 -18.00 18.59 -30.61
CA ARG A 177 -17.30 17.51 -31.29
C ARG A 177 -16.43 18.13 -32.40
N GLY A 178 -15.17 17.73 -32.46
CA GLY A 178 -14.23 18.17 -33.49
C GLY A 178 -13.58 17.01 -34.25
N ILE A 179 -13.12 17.29 -35.46
CA ILE A 179 -12.30 16.40 -36.29
C ILE A 179 -11.03 17.17 -36.67
N MET A 180 -9.87 16.74 -36.18
CA MET A 180 -8.58 17.39 -36.50
C MET A 180 -8.07 16.98 -37.90
N GLU A 181 -7.07 17.68 -38.42
CA GLU A 181 -6.49 17.40 -39.76
C GLU A 181 -5.92 15.98 -39.91
N ASP A 182 -5.49 15.35 -38.82
CA ASP A 182 -5.05 13.95 -38.77
C ASP A 182 -6.21 12.92 -38.71
N ASN A 183 -7.46 13.41 -38.81
CA ASN A 183 -8.72 12.68 -38.63
C ASN A 183 -8.97 12.18 -37.19
N SER A 184 -8.24 12.67 -36.18
CA SER A 184 -8.56 12.36 -34.78
C SER A 184 -9.82 13.10 -34.31
N TYR A 185 -10.66 12.39 -33.55
CA TYR A 185 -11.87 12.96 -32.94
C TYR A 185 -11.55 13.57 -31.57
N VAL A 186 -12.00 14.81 -31.37
CA VAL A 186 -11.75 15.59 -30.14
C VAL A 186 -13.04 16.16 -29.56
N ALA A 187 -13.01 16.53 -28.28
CA ALA A 187 -14.06 17.29 -27.62
C ALA A 187 -13.50 18.67 -27.21
N VAL A 188 -14.02 19.74 -27.80
CA VAL A 188 -13.57 21.13 -27.61
C VAL A 188 -14.53 21.84 -26.66
N LYS A 189 -14.15 21.99 -25.39
CA LYS A 189 -14.91 22.70 -24.35
C LYS A 189 -14.58 24.20 -24.42
N ASN A 190 -15.55 25.00 -24.89
CA ASN A 190 -15.47 26.44 -25.03
C ASN A 190 -16.06 27.14 -23.79
N LEU A 191 -15.21 27.83 -23.02
CA LEU A 191 -15.56 28.39 -21.71
C LEU A 191 -16.21 29.78 -21.86
N LEU A 192 -17.49 29.80 -22.23
CA LEU A 192 -18.24 31.01 -22.60
C LEU A 192 -18.67 31.94 -21.43
N ASN A 193 -18.34 31.59 -20.19
CA ASN A 193 -18.72 32.37 -19.00
C ASN A 193 -18.02 33.74 -18.93
N ASN A 194 -18.59 34.64 -18.12
CA ASN A 194 -18.02 35.94 -17.73
C ASN A 194 -16.48 35.90 -17.63
N ARG A 195 -15.78 36.83 -18.29
CA ARG A 195 -14.32 36.81 -18.52
C ARG A 195 -13.45 36.43 -17.31
N GLY A 196 -13.83 36.84 -16.10
CA GLY A 196 -13.12 36.53 -14.86
C GLY A 196 -13.47 35.18 -14.19
N GLN A 197 -14.39 34.39 -14.75
CA GLN A 197 -14.75 33.03 -14.34
C GLN A 197 -14.14 32.00 -15.29
N ALA A 198 -14.32 32.18 -16.61
CA ALA A 198 -13.71 31.33 -17.63
C ALA A 198 -12.18 31.21 -17.45
N GLU A 199 -11.48 32.31 -17.16
CA GLU A 199 -10.03 32.31 -16.88
C GLU A 199 -9.65 31.44 -15.66
N ARG A 200 -10.52 31.40 -14.65
CA ARG A 200 -10.29 30.62 -13.41
C ARG A 200 -10.57 29.14 -13.63
N GLU A 201 -11.64 28.80 -14.32
CA GLU A 201 -11.99 27.42 -14.69
C GLU A 201 -10.91 26.84 -15.62
N PHE A 202 -10.54 27.60 -16.67
CA PHE A 202 -9.43 27.28 -17.57
C PHE A 202 -8.13 26.98 -16.82
N LYS A 203 -7.70 27.89 -15.93
CA LYS A 203 -6.46 27.73 -15.18
C LYS A 203 -6.52 26.52 -14.24
N VAL A 204 -7.61 26.36 -13.48
CA VAL A 204 -7.80 25.22 -12.58
C VAL A 204 -7.75 23.90 -13.34
N GLU A 205 -8.42 23.82 -14.48
CA GLU A 205 -8.54 22.59 -15.26
C GLU A 205 -7.19 22.21 -15.92
N VAL A 206 -6.48 23.17 -16.51
CA VAL A 206 -5.11 22.96 -17.03
C VAL A 206 -4.11 22.59 -15.93
N GLU A 207 -4.18 23.25 -14.76
CA GLU A 207 -3.29 23.02 -13.62
C GLU A 207 -3.55 21.67 -12.93
N ALA A 208 -4.81 21.22 -12.86
CA ALA A 208 -5.20 19.98 -12.19
C ALA A 208 -5.10 18.72 -13.07
N ILE A 209 -5.57 18.74 -14.32
CA ILE A 209 -5.66 17.53 -15.16
C ILE A 209 -4.65 17.47 -16.32
N GLY A 210 -3.97 18.56 -16.66
CA GLY A 210 -3.07 18.58 -17.83
C GLY A 210 -2.01 17.47 -17.79
N ARG A 211 -1.22 17.40 -16.72
CA ARG A 211 -0.12 16.41 -16.61
C ARG A 211 -0.60 14.99 -16.24
N VAL A 212 -1.91 14.75 -16.16
CA VAL A 212 -2.51 13.48 -15.72
C VAL A 212 -2.80 12.55 -16.90
N ARG A 213 -2.51 11.26 -16.73
CA ARG A 213 -2.84 10.19 -17.68
C ARG A 213 -3.26 8.93 -16.92
N HIS A 214 -4.56 8.63 -16.92
CA HIS A 214 -5.11 7.41 -16.33
C HIS A 214 -6.27 6.89 -17.19
N LYS A 215 -6.45 5.57 -17.28
CA LYS A 215 -7.44 4.96 -18.19
C LYS A 215 -8.88 5.40 -17.87
N ASN A 216 -9.21 5.53 -16.59
CA ASN A 216 -10.53 5.96 -16.10
C ASN A 216 -10.66 7.47 -15.87
N LEU A 217 -9.83 8.31 -16.49
CA LEU A 217 -9.98 9.77 -16.54
C LEU A 217 -10.03 10.20 -18.02
N VAL A 218 -10.69 11.31 -18.33
CA VAL A 218 -10.67 11.90 -19.70
C VAL A 218 -9.38 12.68 -19.90
N ARG A 219 -8.62 12.34 -20.94
CA ARG A 219 -7.32 12.96 -21.25
C ARG A 219 -7.47 14.33 -21.92
N LEU A 220 -7.01 15.38 -21.24
CA LEU A 220 -6.78 16.69 -21.86
C LEU A 220 -5.60 16.59 -22.84
N LEU A 221 -5.79 17.03 -24.08
CA LEU A 221 -4.82 16.99 -25.18
C LEU A 221 -4.04 18.30 -25.29
N GLY A 222 -4.72 19.42 -25.05
CA GLY A 222 -4.20 20.76 -25.24
C GLY A 222 -5.26 21.83 -25.02
N TYR A 223 -4.96 23.06 -25.43
CA TYR A 223 -5.84 24.20 -25.24
C TYR A 223 -5.65 25.29 -26.31
N CYS A 224 -6.63 26.17 -26.43
CA CYS A 224 -6.50 27.48 -27.10
C CYS A 224 -6.70 28.60 -26.06
N ALA A 225 -5.86 29.63 -26.13
CA ALA A 225 -5.85 30.78 -25.22
C ALA A 225 -5.69 32.12 -25.98
N GLU A 226 -6.23 32.20 -27.20
CA GLU A 226 -6.10 33.37 -28.07
C GLU A 226 -7.07 34.50 -27.68
N GLY A 227 -6.53 35.69 -27.40
CA GLY A 227 -7.32 36.87 -27.03
C GLY A 227 -8.19 36.62 -25.80
N ALA A 228 -9.51 36.75 -25.98
CA ALA A 228 -10.52 36.48 -24.96
C ALA A 228 -11.04 35.03 -24.95
N HIS A 229 -10.65 34.20 -25.93
CA HIS A 229 -11.12 32.82 -26.03
C HIS A 229 -10.32 31.91 -25.09
N ARG A 230 -11.03 30.97 -24.44
CA ARG A 230 -10.46 29.93 -23.58
C ARG A 230 -11.15 28.63 -23.92
N MET A 231 -10.42 27.73 -24.56
CA MET A 231 -10.95 26.44 -25.01
C MET A 231 -10.02 25.31 -24.57
N LEU A 232 -10.61 24.21 -24.12
CA LEU A 232 -9.90 23.02 -23.66
C LEU A 232 -10.22 21.86 -24.62
N VAL A 233 -9.18 21.17 -25.10
CA VAL A 233 -9.30 20.14 -26.12
C VAL A 233 -9.03 18.79 -25.48
N TYR A 234 -10.08 17.97 -25.39
CA TYR A 234 -10.08 16.64 -24.78
C TYR A 234 -10.14 15.53 -25.84
N GLU A 235 -9.77 14.30 -25.45
CA GLU A 235 -10.15 13.12 -26.22
C GLU A 235 -11.68 12.99 -26.32
N TYR A 236 -12.19 12.63 -27.49
CA TYR A 236 -13.62 12.30 -27.65
C TYR A 236 -13.93 10.93 -27.04
N VAL A 237 -15.10 10.80 -26.41
CA VAL A 237 -15.55 9.58 -25.72
C VAL A 237 -16.96 9.24 -26.18
N ASP A 238 -17.12 8.12 -26.90
CA ASP A 238 -18.21 7.97 -27.87
C ASP A 238 -19.61 7.65 -27.31
N ASN A 239 -19.74 6.98 -26.16
CA ASN A 239 -21.05 6.61 -25.60
C ASN A 239 -21.61 7.67 -24.64
N GLY A 240 -21.17 8.94 -24.73
CA GLY A 240 -21.73 10.04 -23.92
C GLY A 240 -21.47 9.88 -22.43
N ASN A 241 -22.43 10.30 -21.60
CA ASN A 241 -22.33 10.26 -20.13
C ASN A 241 -23.28 9.25 -19.48
N LEU A 242 -22.98 8.88 -18.23
CA LEU A 242 -23.73 7.89 -17.47
C LEU A 242 -25.16 8.33 -17.11
N GLU A 243 -25.41 9.63 -16.95
CA GLU A 243 -26.75 10.16 -16.64
C GLU A 243 -27.76 9.83 -17.75
N GLN A 244 -27.32 9.95 -19.01
CA GLN A 244 -28.10 9.59 -20.20
C GLN A 244 -28.52 8.11 -20.22
N TRP A 245 -27.68 7.20 -19.69
CA TRP A 245 -27.94 5.76 -19.67
C TRP A 245 -28.73 5.26 -18.45
N LEU A 246 -28.77 6.05 -17.36
CA LEU A 246 -29.59 5.77 -16.18
C LEU A 246 -30.99 6.37 -16.30
N HIS A 247 -31.07 7.67 -16.59
CA HIS A 247 -32.30 8.46 -16.48
C HIS A 247 -32.94 8.79 -17.83
N GLY A 248 -32.20 8.67 -18.94
CA GLY A 248 -32.70 8.90 -20.29
C GLY A 248 -33.66 7.83 -20.82
N ASP A 249 -34.24 8.07 -22.00
CA ASP A 249 -35.09 7.10 -22.69
C ASP A 249 -34.26 6.01 -23.38
N VAL A 250 -33.80 5.07 -22.55
CA VAL A 250 -33.19 3.80 -22.99
C VAL A 250 -34.23 2.72 -23.33
N GLY A 251 -35.51 3.09 -23.45
CA GLY A 251 -36.61 2.15 -23.65
C GLY A 251 -36.97 1.33 -22.39
N PRO A 252 -37.70 0.20 -22.55
CA PRO A 252 -38.31 -0.53 -21.44
C PRO A 252 -37.32 -1.33 -20.55
N TYR A 253 -36.04 -1.39 -20.91
CA TYR A 253 -34.99 -2.09 -20.15
C TYR A 253 -33.68 -1.34 -20.28
N SER A 254 -32.90 -1.23 -19.19
CA SER A 254 -31.60 -0.56 -19.25
C SER A 254 -30.56 -1.44 -19.95
N PRO A 255 -29.73 -0.86 -20.85
CA PRO A 255 -28.59 -1.56 -21.44
C PRO A 255 -27.43 -1.74 -20.45
N LEU A 256 -27.39 -0.96 -19.38
CA LEU A 256 -26.42 -1.11 -18.29
C LEU A 256 -26.80 -2.34 -17.45
N THR A 257 -26.26 -3.50 -17.81
CA THR A 257 -26.34 -4.73 -17.01
C THR A 257 -25.67 -4.55 -15.64
N TRP A 258 -25.91 -5.46 -14.69
CA TRP A 258 -25.25 -5.40 -13.38
C TRP A 258 -23.71 -5.37 -13.50
N GLU A 259 -23.15 -6.19 -14.37
CA GLU A 259 -21.70 -6.25 -14.63
C GLU A 259 -21.17 -4.93 -15.18
N ILE A 260 -21.86 -4.32 -16.15
CA ILE A 260 -21.51 -2.99 -16.68
C ILE A 260 -21.59 -1.93 -15.56
N ARG A 261 -22.64 -1.94 -14.74
CA ARG A 261 -22.80 -1.01 -13.60
C ARG A 261 -21.67 -1.16 -12.58
N MET A 262 -21.28 -2.39 -12.24
CA MET A 262 -20.14 -2.65 -11.34
C MET A 262 -18.80 -2.24 -11.96
N ASN A 263 -18.58 -2.48 -13.26
CA ASN A 263 -17.39 -2.02 -13.98
C ASN A 263 -17.29 -0.47 -14.00
N ILE A 264 -18.42 0.21 -14.17
CA ILE A 264 -18.50 1.68 -14.13
C ILE A 264 -18.19 2.23 -12.73
N ILE A 265 -18.78 1.65 -11.68
CA ILE A 265 -18.48 1.96 -10.27
C ILE A 265 -16.98 1.78 -9.99
N LEU A 266 -16.44 0.62 -10.34
CA LEU A 266 -15.05 0.22 -10.07
C LEU A 266 -14.03 1.04 -10.87
N GLY A 267 -14.31 1.34 -12.14
CA GLY A 267 -13.50 2.23 -12.97
C GLY A 267 -13.46 3.65 -12.42
N THR A 268 -14.60 4.18 -11.97
CA THR A 268 -14.69 5.50 -11.35
C THR A 268 -13.93 5.53 -10.01
N ALA A 269 -14.01 4.46 -9.21
CA ALA A 269 -13.21 4.33 -7.99
C ALA A 269 -11.70 4.32 -8.28
N LYS A 270 -11.26 3.63 -9.35
CA LYS A 270 -9.87 3.60 -9.81
C LYS A 270 -9.42 4.97 -10.35
N GLY A 271 -10.29 5.72 -11.02
CA GLY A 271 -10.07 7.12 -11.39
C GLY A 271 -9.87 8.04 -10.18
N LEU A 272 -10.76 7.97 -9.19
CA LEU A 272 -10.68 8.76 -7.97
C LEU A 272 -9.47 8.42 -7.08
N THR A 273 -9.14 7.14 -6.94
CA THR A 273 -7.95 6.69 -6.21
C THR A 273 -6.68 7.28 -6.82
N TYR A 274 -6.57 7.32 -8.15
CA TYR A 274 -5.46 7.99 -8.82
C TYR A 274 -5.38 9.48 -8.46
N LEU A 275 -6.51 10.19 -8.38
CA LEU A 275 -6.55 11.63 -8.04
C LEU A 275 -6.22 11.92 -6.56
N HIS A 276 -6.69 11.08 -5.63
CA HIS A 276 -6.54 11.28 -4.17
C HIS A 276 -5.26 10.68 -3.56
N GLU A 277 -4.74 9.62 -4.17
CA GLU A 277 -3.68 8.76 -3.61
C GLU A 277 -2.52 8.55 -4.60
N GLY A 278 -2.72 8.80 -5.91
CA GLY A 278 -1.70 8.67 -6.95
C GLY A 278 -1.04 10.00 -7.42
N LEU A 279 -1.46 11.16 -6.90
CA LEU A 279 -0.95 12.48 -7.26
C LEU A 279 -0.48 13.27 -6.04
N GLU A 280 0.63 14.01 -6.19
CA GLU A 280 1.11 15.01 -5.22
C GLU A 280 1.46 16.32 -5.99
N PRO A 281 0.78 17.45 -5.70
CA PRO A 281 -0.34 17.59 -4.76
C PRO A 281 -1.57 16.78 -5.21
N LYS A 282 -2.36 16.33 -4.24
CA LYS A 282 -3.60 15.57 -4.48
C LYS A 282 -4.63 16.42 -5.22
N VAL A 283 -5.45 15.81 -6.06
CA VAL A 283 -6.55 16.49 -6.78
C VAL A 283 -7.89 16.06 -6.18
N VAL A 284 -8.62 17.01 -5.58
CA VAL A 284 -10.03 16.81 -5.19
C VAL A 284 -10.92 17.27 -6.35
N HIS A 285 -11.76 16.38 -6.88
CA HIS A 285 -12.60 16.60 -8.07
C HIS A 285 -13.79 17.51 -7.77
N ARG A 286 -14.39 17.36 -6.58
CA ARG A 286 -15.43 18.21 -5.97
C ARG A 286 -16.82 18.19 -6.63
N ASP A 287 -16.93 17.63 -7.83
CA ASP A 287 -18.19 17.48 -8.57
C ASP A 287 -18.31 16.09 -9.24
N ILE A 288 -18.25 15.03 -8.43
CA ILE A 288 -18.49 13.65 -8.89
C ILE A 288 -19.99 13.40 -8.94
N LYS A 289 -20.49 13.06 -10.13
CA LYS A 289 -21.90 12.79 -10.47
C LYS A 289 -22.00 12.05 -11.79
N SER A 290 -23.15 11.43 -12.10
CA SER A 290 -23.38 10.68 -13.35
C SER A 290 -23.12 11.49 -14.63
N SER A 291 -23.47 12.78 -14.69
CA SER A 291 -23.15 13.65 -15.84
C SER A 291 -21.65 13.76 -16.14
N ASN A 292 -20.81 13.63 -15.11
CA ASN A 292 -19.36 13.77 -15.17
C ASN A 292 -18.62 12.41 -15.28
N ILE A 293 -19.34 11.32 -15.52
CA ILE A 293 -18.78 10.00 -15.85
C ILE A 293 -19.09 9.72 -17.32
N LEU A 294 -18.10 9.87 -18.20
CA LEU A 294 -18.21 9.49 -19.61
C LEU A 294 -17.99 7.99 -19.80
N ILE A 295 -18.62 7.41 -20.83
CA ILE A 295 -18.59 5.98 -21.12
C ILE A 295 -17.92 5.73 -22.48
N ASP A 296 -16.92 4.85 -22.54
CA ASP A 296 -16.27 4.47 -23.81
C ASP A 296 -17.01 3.35 -24.56
N LYS A 297 -16.53 3.00 -25.77
CA LYS A 297 -17.11 1.94 -26.64
C LYS A 297 -17.12 0.56 -25.99
N GLN A 298 -16.29 0.35 -24.97
CA GLN A 298 -16.12 -0.89 -24.22
C GLN A 298 -16.85 -0.85 -22.86
N TRP A 299 -17.70 0.17 -22.64
CA TRP A 299 -18.45 0.42 -21.41
C TRP A 299 -17.60 0.72 -20.16
N ASN A 300 -16.35 1.16 -20.32
CA ASN A 300 -15.55 1.65 -19.20
C ASN A 300 -15.92 3.10 -18.86
N SER A 301 -15.85 3.43 -17.57
CA SER A 301 -16.04 4.80 -17.07
C SER A 301 -14.77 5.64 -17.14
N LYS A 302 -14.93 6.91 -17.51
CA LYS A 302 -13.92 7.97 -17.49
C LYS A 302 -14.47 9.21 -16.75
N VAL A 303 -13.82 9.63 -15.67
CA VAL A 303 -14.19 10.85 -14.94
C VAL A 303 -13.78 12.10 -15.73
N SER A 304 -14.66 13.10 -15.80
CA SER A 304 -14.54 14.32 -16.61
C SER A 304 -14.97 15.59 -15.86
N ASP A 305 -14.66 16.75 -16.45
CA ASP A 305 -14.99 18.11 -15.96
C ASP A 305 -14.31 18.51 -14.65
N PHE A 306 -13.04 18.92 -14.77
CA PHE A 306 -12.20 19.32 -13.64
C PHE A 306 -12.30 20.83 -13.32
N GLY A 307 -13.25 21.57 -13.90
CA GLY A 307 -13.37 23.03 -13.73
C GLY A 307 -13.56 23.50 -12.27
N LEU A 308 -14.10 22.65 -11.40
CA LEU A 308 -14.24 22.92 -9.96
C LEU A 308 -13.06 22.42 -9.09
N ALA A 309 -12.12 21.64 -9.64
CA ALA A 309 -11.14 20.87 -8.88
C ALA A 309 -10.22 21.71 -7.99
N LYS A 310 -9.63 21.09 -6.96
CA LYS A 310 -8.69 21.75 -6.04
C LYS A 310 -7.47 20.88 -5.74
N LEU A 311 -6.29 21.52 -5.78
CA LEU A 311 -5.04 20.91 -5.34
C LEU A 311 -4.94 20.99 -3.80
N LEU A 312 -4.66 19.84 -3.17
CA LEU A 312 -4.42 19.68 -1.75
C LEU A 312 -2.98 19.17 -1.57
N GLY A 313 -2.07 20.06 -1.17
CA GLY A 313 -0.68 19.71 -0.91
C GLY A 313 -0.48 18.98 0.42
N SER A 314 0.51 18.09 0.45
CA SER A 314 0.86 17.17 1.56
C SER A 314 0.88 17.74 2.98
N GLU A 315 1.09 19.04 3.18
CA GLU A 315 1.06 19.69 4.52
C GLU A 315 -0.35 19.98 5.05
N ARG A 316 -1.43 19.75 4.28
CA ARG A 316 -2.80 20.13 4.66
C ARG A 316 -3.80 18.99 4.48
N SER A 317 -4.69 18.83 5.46
CA SER A 317 -5.79 17.85 5.43
C SER A 317 -7.09 18.38 4.81
N TYR A 318 -7.18 19.69 4.54
CA TYR A 318 -8.33 20.32 3.87
C TYR A 318 -7.95 21.66 3.20
N VAL A 319 -8.80 22.13 2.28
CA VAL A 319 -8.79 23.48 1.72
C VAL A 319 -10.11 24.18 2.08
N THR A 320 -10.06 25.29 2.79
CA THR A 320 -11.22 26.19 2.95
C THR A 320 -11.54 26.88 1.64
N THR A 321 -12.73 26.65 1.09
CA THR A 321 -13.21 27.24 -0.16
C THR A 321 -14.71 27.50 -0.11
N ARG A 322 -15.23 28.37 -0.98
CA ARG A 322 -16.68 28.54 -1.17
C ARG A 322 -17.31 27.18 -1.51
N VAL A 323 -18.46 26.85 -0.92
CA VAL A 323 -19.22 25.64 -1.28
C VAL A 323 -19.63 25.71 -2.75
N MET A 324 -19.23 24.69 -3.52
CA MET A 324 -19.52 24.44 -4.93
C MET A 324 -19.49 22.93 -5.16
N GLY A 325 -20.32 22.45 -6.08
CA GLY A 325 -20.59 21.04 -6.38
C GLY A 325 -22.09 20.83 -6.57
N THR A 326 -22.50 19.72 -7.20
CA THR A 326 -23.90 19.46 -7.57
C THR A 326 -24.76 19.07 -6.37
N PHE A 327 -25.94 19.70 -6.24
CA PHE A 327 -26.87 19.45 -5.13
C PHE A 327 -27.30 17.98 -5.08
N GLY A 328 -27.38 17.40 -3.87
CA GLY A 328 -27.57 15.96 -3.66
C GLY A 328 -26.26 15.17 -3.54
N TYR A 329 -25.20 15.57 -4.26
CA TYR A 329 -23.88 14.92 -4.21
C TYR A 329 -22.91 15.53 -3.19
N VAL A 330 -23.09 16.81 -2.81
CA VAL A 330 -22.20 17.53 -1.89
C VAL A 330 -22.26 16.96 -0.47
N ALA A 331 -21.10 16.66 0.11
CA ALA A 331 -20.97 16.16 1.48
C ALA A 331 -21.46 17.17 2.55
N PRO A 332 -22.15 16.73 3.62
CA PRO A 332 -22.84 17.61 4.56
C PRO A 332 -21.87 18.48 5.40
N GLU A 333 -20.71 17.96 5.77
CA GLU A 333 -19.69 18.71 6.50
C GLU A 333 -19.01 19.76 5.60
N TYR A 334 -18.78 19.47 4.31
CA TYR A 334 -18.27 20.46 3.37
C TYR A 334 -19.33 21.54 3.07
N ALA A 335 -20.62 21.16 2.93
CA ALA A 335 -21.72 22.10 2.74
C ALA A 335 -21.91 23.09 3.90
N SER A 336 -21.61 22.66 5.13
CA SER A 336 -21.77 23.48 6.35
C SER A 336 -20.52 24.26 6.76
N THR A 337 -19.32 23.77 6.45
CA THR A 337 -18.04 24.39 6.89
C THR A 337 -17.23 25.05 5.76
N GLY A 338 -17.45 24.68 4.50
CA GLY A 338 -16.57 25.06 3.39
C GLY A 338 -15.18 24.40 3.42
N MET A 339 -14.92 23.45 4.33
CA MET A 339 -13.67 22.69 4.40
C MET A 339 -13.73 21.50 3.44
N LEU A 340 -13.06 21.64 2.28
CA LEU A 340 -13.01 20.60 1.24
C LEU A 340 -11.83 19.65 1.49
N ASN A 341 -12.04 18.34 1.32
CA ASN A 341 -11.01 17.29 1.42
C ASN A 341 -11.29 16.14 0.43
N ASP A 342 -10.37 15.18 0.33
CA ASP A 342 -10.56 13.96 -0.47
C ASP A 342 -11.82 13.17 -0.06
N ARG A 343 -12.16 13.17 1.23
CA ARG A 343 -13.36 12.50 1.78
C ARG A 343 -14.69 13.14 1.35
N SER A 344 -14.66 14.34 0.76
CA SER A 344 -15.83 14.99 0.16
C SER A 344 -16.22 14.29 -1.14
N ASP A 345 -15.23 13.91 -1.97
CA ASP A 345 -15.45 13.14 -3.20
C ASP A 345 -15.90 11.70 -2.88
N VAL A 346 -15.40 11.10 -1.79
CA VAL A 346 -15.83 9.77 -1.33
C VAL A 346 -17.33 9.75 -1.05
N TYR A 347 -17.88 10.81 -0.45
CA TYR A 347 -19.32 10.95 -0.22
C TYR A 347 -20.08 11.04 -1.55
N SER A 348 -19.65 11.91 -2.47
CA SER A 348 -20.26 12.03 -3.80
C SER A 348 -20.21 10.73 -4.60
N PHE A 349 -19.14 9.96 -4.48
CA PHE A 349 -19.02 8.61 -5.04
C PHE A 349 -19.98 7.60 -4.36
N GLY A 350 -20.19 7.71 -3.06
CA GLY A 350 -21.21 6.94 -2.34
C GLY A 350 -22.62 7.19 -2.88
N ILE A 351 -22.98 8.45 -3.13
CA ILE A 351 -24.26 8.84 -3.78
C ILE A 351 -24.35 8.23 -5.19
N LEU A 352 -23.26 8.32 -5.97
CA LEU A 352 -23.18 7.78 -7.33
C LEU A 352 -23.40 6.25 -7.36
N ILE A 353 -22.89 5.48 -6.38
CA ILE A 353 -23.21 4.04 -6.28
C ILE A 353 -24.71 3.82 -6.07
N MET A 354 -25.37 4.60 -5.20
CA MET A 354 -26.80 4.44 -4.93
C MET A 354 -27.64 4.76 -6.17
N GLU A 355 -27.28 5.81 -6.91
CA GLU A 355 -27.91 6.19 -8.17
C GLU A 355 -27.76 5.07 -9.22
N ILE A 356 -26.53 4.58 -9.42
CA ILE A 356 -26.23 3.50 -10.36
C ILE A 356 -26.99 2.20 -10.03
N ILE A 357 -27.12 1.83 -8.76
CA ILE A 357 -27.84 0.59 -8.37
C ILE A 357 -29.36 0.73 -8.54
N SER A 358 -29.91 1.92 -8.25
CA SER A 358 -31.36 2.12 -8.13
C SER A 358 -32.05 2.76 -9.33
N GLY A 359 -31.32 3.39 -10.25
CA GLY A 359 -31.90 4.14 -11.36
C GLY A 359 -32.77 5.33 -10.88
N ARG A 360 -32.54 5.82 -9.66
CA ARG A 360 -33.23 6.97 -9.07
C ARG A 360 -32.31 8.18 -8.99
N ASN A 361 -32.86 9.36 -9.25
CA ASN A 361 -32.17 10.63 -8.99
C ASN A 361 -31.78 10.75 -7.49
N PRO A 362 -30.59 11.31 -7.16
CA PRO A 362 -30.15 11.53 -5.79
C PRO A 362 -31.08 12.38 -4.91
N VAL A 363 -31.81 13.32 -5.55
CA VAL A 363 -32.87 14.10 -4.92
C VAL A 363 -34.10 14.10 -5.83
N ASP A 364 -35.27 13.80 -5.27
CA ASP A 364 -36.54 13.75 -6.00
C ASP A 364 -37.69 14.33 -5.16
N TYR A 365 -37.97 15.62 -5.37
CA TYR A 365 -39.03 16.34 -4.65
C TYR A 365 -40.46 15.91 -5.01
N SER A 366 -40.66 15.00 -5.98
CA SER A 366 -41.98 14.42 -6.27
C SER A 366 -42.39 13.33 -5.27
N ARG A 367 -41.46 12.87 -4.42
CA ARG A 367 -41.65 11.75 -3.50
C ARG A 367 -42.06 12.19 -2.10
N ALA A 368 -42.55 11.22 -1.31
CA ALA A 368 -42.85 11.41 0.11
C ALA A 368 -41.59 11.83 0.89
N GLN A 369 -41.77 12.54 2.01
CA GLN A 369 -40.69 13.30 2.67
C GLN A 369 -39.53 12.46 3.27
N GLY A 370 -39.65 11.13 3.31
CA GLY A 370 -38.54 10.18 3.61
C GLY A 370 -37.92 9.49 2.38
N GLU A 371 -38.45 9.73 1.19
CA GLU A 371 -37.94 9.25 -0.10
C GLU A 371 -37.27 10.36 -0.95
N VAL A 372 -37.38 11.64 -0.55
CA VAL A 372 -36.82 12.78 -1.29
C VAL A 372 -35.29 12.75 -1.39
N ASN A 373 -34.60 12.20 -0.39
CA ASN A 373 -33.15 12.03 -0.39
C ASN A 373 -32.79 10.53 -0.51
N LEU A 374 -31.95 10.20 -1.49
CA LEU A 374 -31.59 8.82 -1.82
C LEU A 374 -30.87 8.09 -0.67
N VAL A 375 -30.11 8.80 0.17
CA VAL A 375 -29.40 8.23 1.33
C VAL A 375 -30.38 7.80 2.42
N ASP A 376 -31.35 8.64 2.75
CA ASP A 376 -32.30 8.36 3.83
C ASP A 376 -33.36 7.34 3.41
N TRP A 377 -33.73 7.34 2.13
CA TRP A 377 -34.46 6.22 1.52
C TRP A 377 -33.67 4.90 1.63
N LEU A 378 -32.39 4.87 1.24
CA LEU A 378 -31.60 3.63 1.29
C LEU A 378 -31.43 3.12 2.72
N LYS A 379 -31.13 4.00 3.68
CA LYS A 379 -31.08 3.64 5.12
C LYS A 379 -32.39 3.01 5.56
N THR A 380 -33.53 3.54 5.14
CA THR A 380 -34.86 3.00 5.45
C THR A 380 -35.08 1.63 4.82
N MET A 381 -34.74 1.45 3.54
CA MET A 381 -34.87 0.17 2.82
C MET A 381 -34.00 -0.94 3.43
N VAL A 382 -32.76 -0.62 3.79
CA VAL A 382 -31.82 -1.56 4.43
C VAL A 382 -32.25 -1.89 5.86
N SER A 383 -32.71 -0.90 6.65
CA SER A 383 -33.24 -1.12 8.01
C SER A 383 -34.47 -2.03 8.00
N ASN A 384 -35.35 -1.86 7.01
CA ASN A 384 -36.53 -2.71 6.79
C ASN A 384 -36.19 -4.06 6.14
N ARG A 385 -34.91 -4.44 6.04
CA ARG A 385 -34.38 -5.66 5.40
C ARG A 385 -34.76 -5.85 3.91
N ASN A 386 -35.29 -4.81 3.26
CA ASN A 386 -35.70 -4.83 1.86
C ASN A 386 -34.58 -4.34 0.92
N SER A 387 -33.44 -5.04 0.90
CA SER A 387 -32.32 -4.67 0.03
C SER A 387 -32.62 -4.87 -1.46
N GLU A 388 -33.50 -5.80 -1.83
CA GLU A 388 -33.85 -6.04 -3.25
C GLU A 388 -34.76 -4.95 -3.84
N GLY A 389 -35.64 -4.34 -3.03
CA GLY A 389 -36.45 -3.19 -3.46
C GLY A 389 -35.66 -1.91 -3.77
N VAL A 390 -34.32 -1.95 -3.61
CA VAL A 390 -33.40 -0.88 -3.99
C VAL A 390 -33.03 -0.94 -5.48
N LEU A 391 -33.10 -2.12 -6.11
CA LEU A 391 -32.68 -2.32 -7.51
C LEU A 391 -33.51 -1.50 -8.51
N ASP A 392 -32.84 -0.96 -9.53
CA ASP A 392 -33.46 -0.37 -10.72
C ASP A 392 -34.46 -1.35 -11.38
N PRO A 393 -35.76 -0.98 -11.47
CA PRO A 393 -36.78 -1.82 -12.12
C PRO A 393 -36.53 -2.12 -13.61
N LYS A 394 -35.71 -1.31 -14.30
CA LYS A 394 -35.31 -1.53 -15.70
C LYS A 394 -34.17 -2.54 -15.85
N LEU A 395 -33.54 -3.01 -14.77
CA LEU A 395 -32.34 -3.85 -14.82
C LEU A 395 -32.63 -5.26 -15.33
N ARG A 396 -31.96 -5.68 -16.41
CA ARG A 396 -31.99 -7.06 -16.90
C ARG A 396 -30.99 -7.94 -16.15
N GLY A 397 -31.52 -9.01 -15.53
CA GLY A 397 -30.77 -9.91 -14.67
C GLY A 397 -30.60 -9.33 -13.26
N LYS A 398 -31.21 -9.96 -12.25
CA LYS A 398 -30.95 -9.60 -10.86
C LYS A 398 -29.54 -10.07 -10.47
N PRO A 399 -28.74 -9.25 -9.76
CA PRO A 399 -27.51 -9.72 -9.13
C PRO A 399 -27.80 -10.76 -8.03
N SER A 400 -26.77 -11.46 -7.59
CA SER A 400 -26.86 -12.22 -6.34
C SER A 400 -27.15 -11.27 -5.16
N SER A 401 -27.94 -11.73 -4.19
CA SER A 401 -28.26 -10.94 -2.99
C SER A 401 -26.98 -10.50 -2.25
N ARG A 402 -25.91 -11.29 -2.34
CA ARG A 402 -24.57 -10.98 -1.81
C ARG A 402 -23.91 -9.79 -2.52
N ALA A 403 -23.83 -9.79 -3.85
CA ALA A 403 -23.21 -8.72 -4.63
C ALA A 403 -23.96 -7.38 -4.43
N LEU A 404 -25.29 -7.43 -4.39
CA LEU A 404 -26.13 -6.27 -4.07
C LEU A 404 -25.86 -5.75 -2.66
N LYS A 405 -25.91 -6.61 -1.63
CA LYS A 405 -25.65 -6.22 -0.24
C LYS A 405 -24.23 -5.65 -0.06
N ARG A 406 -23.21 -6.19 -0.75
CA ARG A 406 -21.84 -5.63 -0.76
C ARG A 406 -21.83 -4.22 -1.32
N ALA A 407 -22.36 -4.00 -2.51
CA ALA A 407 -22.36 -2.69 -3.16
C ALA A 407 -23.15 -1.62 -2.37
N LEU A 408 -24.28 -2.00 -1.76
CA LEU A 408 -25.04 -1.12 -0.86
C LEU A 408 -24.31 -0.81 0.46
N LEU A 409 -23.58 -1.78 1.04
CA LEU A 409 -22.77 -1.55 2.23
C LEU A 409 -21.60 -0.61 1.94
N VAL A 410 -20.94 -0.74 0.78
CA VAL A 410 -19.91 0.20 0.32
C VAL A 410 -20.51 1.60 0.17
N ALA A 411 -21.65 1.74 -0.50
CA ALA A 411 -22.33 3.03 -0.67
C ALA A 411 -22.64 3.69 0.68
N LEU A 412 -23.20 2.95 1.64
CA LEU A 412 -23.50 3.43 2.99
C LEU A 412 -22.25 3.84 3.78
N ARG A 413 -21.13 3.11 3.65
CA ARG A 413 -19.84 3.48 4.25
C ARG A 413 -19.22 4.72 3.60
N CYS A 414 -19.42 4.92 2.31
CA CYS A 414 -18.97 6.11 1.60
C CYS A 414 -19.75 7.37 2.00
N VAL A 415 -21.06 7.27 2.32
CA VAL A 415 -21.89 8.41 2.74
C VAL A 415 -21.99 8.61 4.26
N ASP A 416 -21.06 8.07 5.06
CA ASP A 416 -21.06 8.30 6.52
C ASP A 416 -21.06 9.82 6.82
N PRO A 417 -21.92 10.34 7.72
CA PRO A 417 -21.95 11.75 8.09
C PRO A 417 -20.61 12.29 8.61
N ASN A 418 -19.76 11.44 9.19
CA ASN A 418 -18.41 11.79 9.61
C ASN A 418 -17.39 11.44 8.50
N ALA A 419 -16.78 12.47 7.90
CA ALA A 419 -15.76 12.34 6.87
C ALA A 419 -14.59 11.39 7.24
N GLN A 420 -14.23 11.28 8.52
CA GLN A 420 -13.13 10.41 8.97
C GLN A 420 -13.52 8.92 9.03
N LYS A 421 -14.82 8.59 9.15
CA LYS A 421 -15.32 7.21 9.11
C LYS A 421 -15.45 6.64 7.69
N ARG A 422 -15.44 7.51 6.68
CA ARG A 422 -15.46 7.10 5.26
C ARG A 422 -14.17 6.33 4.93
N PRO A 423 -14.21 5.29 4.09
CA PRO A 423 -13.01 4.64 3.56
C PRO A 423 -12.18 5.59 2.67
N LYS A 424 -10.90 5.27 2.41
CA LYS A 424 -10.17 5.90 1.28
C LYS A 424 -10.60 5.23 -0.03
N MET A 425 -10.38 5.86 -1.18
CA MET A 425 -10.81 5.30 -2.46
C MET A 425 -10.08 3.99 -2.82
N GLY A 426 -8.82 3.81 -2.41
CA GLY A 426 -8.14 2.51 -2.47
C GLY A 426 -8.88 1.41 -1.67
N HIS A 427 -9.30 1.70 -0.44
CA HIS A 427 -10.09 0.75 0.37
C HIS A 427 -11.46 0.47 -0.25
N VAL A 428 -12.11 1.48 -0.87
CA VAL A 428 -13.39 1.31 -1.57
C VAL A 428 -13.26 0.31 -2.73
N ILE A 429 -12.15 0.32 -3.47
CA ILE A 429 -11.86 -0.67 -4.51
C ILE A 429 -11.83 -2.08 -3.92
N HIS A 430 -11.03 -2.32 -2.87
CA HIS A 430 -10.96 -3.64 -2.23
C HIS A 430 -12.33 -4.08 -1.68
N MET A 431 -13.12 -3.19 -1.08
CA MET A 431 -14.47 -3.51 -0.59
C MET A 431 -15.48 -3.84 -1.71
N LEU A 432 -15.20 -3.48 -2.97
CA LEU A 432 -16.01 -3.83 -4.14
C LEU A 432 -15.53 -5.11 -4.81
N GLU A 433 -14.20 -5.32 -4.88
CA GLU A 433 -13.55 -6.49 -5.52
C GLU A 433 -13.44 -7.72 -4.60
N ALA A 434 -13.67 -7.58 -3.28
CA ALA A 434 -13.64 -8.69 -2.32
C ALA A 434 -14.82 -9.68 -2.50
N ASP A 435 -14.66 -10.62 -3.42
CA ASP A 435 -15.42 -11.87 -3.52
C ASP A 435 -14.81 -12.96 -2.61
N ASP A 436 -15.00 -12.84 -1.28
CA ASP A 436 -15.62 -13.90 -0.43
C ASP A 436 -15.65 -13.58 1.08
N PHE A 437 -16.50 -12.63 1.53
CA PHE A 437 -16.75 -12.44 2.98
C PHE A 437 -17.84 -13.42 3.48
N PRO A 438 -17.57 -14.32 4.45
CA PRO A 438 -18.55 -15.29 4.93
C PRO A 438 -19.46 -14.70 6.01
N PHE A 439 -20.74 -14.51 5.71
CA PHE A 439 -21.77 -14.23 6.72
C PHE A 439 -22.78 -15.38 6.78
N ARG A 440 -23.07 -15.84 8.00
CA ARG A 440 -24.05 -16.90 8.25
C ARG A 440 -25.46 -16.43 7.84
N ASP A 441 -26.13 -17.20 7.00
CA ASP A 441 -27.58 -17.22 6.91
C ASP A 441 -28.08 -18.63 6.58
N GLU A 442 -29.38 -18.89 6.76
CA GLU A 442 -29.87 -20.24 7.07
C GLU A 442 -30.00 -21.24 5.89
N ARG A 443 -30.05 -22.52 6.27
CA ARG A 443 -30.10 -23.68 5.36
C ARG A 443 -31.41 -23.70 4.55
N ARG A 444 -31.32 -23.69 3.22
CA ARG A 444 -32.17 -24.51 2.34
C ARG A 444 -31.55 -24.65 0.96
N ALA A 445 -31.51 -25.88 0.45
CA ALA A 445 -30.96 -26.20 -0.85
C ALA A 445 -32.04 -26.13 -1.94
N SER A 446 -31.63 -25.75 -3.16
CA SER A 446 -32.09 -26.44 -4.36
C SER A 446 -30.97 -26.45 -5.40
N ARG A 447 -31.07 -27.37 -6.37
CA ARG A 447 -30.11 -27.56 -7.47
C ARG A 447 -30.58 -26.80 -8.71
N GLU A 448 -29.67 -26.39 -9.59
CA GLU A 448 -29.58 -26.97 -10.95
C GLU A 448 -28.47 -26.37 -11.85
N ASN A 449 -27.99 -27.21 -12.77
CA ASN A 449 -27.43 -26.91 -14.10
C ASN A 449 -26.36 -25.81 -14.25
N GLY A 450 -25.08 -26.23 -14.27
CA GLY A 450 -23.97 -25.43 -14.80
C GLY A 450 -23.77 -25.56 -16.32
N ARG A 451 -22.94 -24.68 -16.89
CA ARG A 451 -22.33 -24.80 -18.24
C ARG A 451 -20.87 -24.34 -18.20
N SER A 452 -20.07 -24.87 -19.13
CA SER A 452 -18.60 -24.82 -19.14
C SER A 452 -17.99 -23.52 -19.68
N HIS A 453 -16.90 -23.05 -19.06
CA HIS A 453 -15.95 -22.11 -19.67
C HIS A 453 -14.50 -22.50 -19.35
N HIS A 454 -13.90 -23.32 -20.22
CA HIS A 454 -12.47 -23.67 -20.21
C HIS A 454 -11.74 -22.89 -21.33
N ASP A 455 -11.55 -21.58 -21.15
CA ASP A 455 -10.68 -20.78 -22.05
C ASP A 455 -10.18 -19.43 -21.44
N GLY A 456 -10.09 -19.33 -20.10
CA GLY A 456 -9.85 -18.05 -19.41
C GLY A 456 -8.42 -17.75 -18.96
N MET A 457 -7.47 -18.68 -19.15
CA MET A 457 -6.26 -18.74 -18.31
C MET A 457 -5.00 -18.07 -18.89
N LYS A 458 -4.93 -17.81 -20.21
CA LYS A 458 -3.67 -17.40 -20.86
C LYS A 458 -3.41 -15.90 -21.02
N GLU A 459 -4.38 -15.02 -20.73
CA GLU A 459 -4.23 -13.57 -20.99
C GLU A 459 -4.05 -12.70 -19.72
N ARG A 460 -4.30 -13.23 -18.52
CA ARG A 460 -4.17 -12.48 -17.24
C ARG A 460 -2.74 -12.28 -16.74
N VAL A 461 -1.74 -12.88 -17.39
CA VAL A 461 -0.36 -13.05 -16.86
C VAL A 461 0.53 -11.81 -16.98
N MET A 462 0.17 -10.80 -17.79
CA MET A 462 0.92 -9.53 -17.85
C MET A 462 0.21 -8.35 -17.16
N ASP A 463 -1.10 -8.19 -17.35
CA ASP A 463 -1.81 -6.97 -16.93
C ASP A 463 -2.16 -6.93 -15.43
N LYS A 464 -2.10 -8.04 -14.70
CA LYS A 464 -2.30 -8.07 -13.23
C LYS A 464 -1.01 -7.81 -12.42
N CYS A 465 0.07 -7.34 -13.06
CA CYS A 465 1.31 -6.93 -12.39
C CYS A 465 1.47 -5.39 -12.32
N ILE A 466 0.37 -4.66 -12.48
CA ILE A 466 0.27 -3.19 -12.39
C ILE A 466 -1.01 -2.87 -11.59
N ILE A 467 -0.93 -1.93 -10.65
CA ILE A 467 -1.94 -1.62 -9.61
C ILE A 467 -1.97 -2.68 -8.49
N GLU A 468 -1.12 -2.48 -7.46
CA GLU A 468 -1.51 -2.60 -6.04
C GLU A 468 -0.40 -2.08 -5.11
N SER A 469 -0.68 -1.96 -3.81
CA SER A 469 0.16 -1.31 -2.77
C SER A 469 0.50 0.17 -3.06
N GLY A 470 -0.51 1.03 -2.97
CA GLY A 470 -0.32 2.49 -2.88
C GLY A 470 0.17 2.95 -1.50
N ASP A 471 1.29 2.42 -1.01
CA ASP A 471 1.96 2.94 0.20
C ASP A 471 3.16 3.83 -0.15
N SER A 472 3.38 4.87 0.65
CA SER A 472 4.00 6.10 0.16
C SER A 472 5.46 6.27 0.54
N SER A 473 6.32 6.17 -0.47
CA SER A 473 7.73 6.62 -0.50
C SER A 473 8.77 5.75 0.22
N GLY A 474 10.05 6.09 0.05
CA GLY A 474 11.18 5.29 0.54
C GLY A 474 11.33 5.35 2.06
N TYR A 475 10.81 4.33 2.73
CA TYR A 475 10.99 4.01 4.17
C TYR A 475 12.37 3.41 4.51
N GLU A 476 13.16 3.04 3.50
CA GLU A 476 14.48 2.41 3.65
C GLU A 476 15.54 3.45 4.04
N ARG A 477 15.64 3.78 5.34
CA ARG A 477 16.50 4.86 5.84
C ARG A 477 17.16 4.50 7.16
N ILE A 478 18.11 5.32 7.63
CA ILE A 478 18.82 5.07 8.90
C ILE A 478 18.94 6.31 9.78
N TRP A 479 18.85 6.09 11.09
CA TRP A 479 19.15 7.08 12.13
C TRP A 479 20.55 6.78 12.72
N PRO A 480 21.62 7.34 12.14
CA PRO A 480 22.99 6.91 12.43
C PRO A 480 23.43 7.19 13.88
N GLU A 481 22.79 8.12 14.57
CA GLU A 481 23.05 8.45 15.98
C GLU A 481 22.60 7.36 16.97
N SER A 482 21.83 6.36 16.52
CA SER A 482 21.43 5.26 17.41
C SER A 482 22.64 4.49 17.94
N LYS A 483 22.59 4.13 19.24
CA LYS A 483 23.55 3.24 19.90
C LYS A 483 23.74 1.91 19.16
N SER A 484 22.74 1.46 18.38
CA SER A 484 22.82 0.27 17.52
C SER A 484 23.79 0.40 16.34
N TYR A 485 24.27 1.61 16.03
CA TYR A 485 25.30 1.85 15.00
C TYR A 485 26.63 2.34 15.60
N ASN A 486 26.81 2.22 16.92
CA ASN A 486 28.11 2.37 17.56
C ASN A 486 29.09 1.32 17.01
N ASP A 487 30.31 1.75 16.68
CA ASP A 487 31.37 0.93 16.09
C ASP A 487 32.49 0.52 17.08
N ASN A 488 32.27 0.74 18.37
CA ASN A 488 33.08 0.16 19.45
C ASN A 488 33.28 -1.36 19.24
N GLY A 489 34.54 -1.79 19.13
CA GLY A 489 34.90 -3.19 18.91
C GLY A 489 34.76 -3.70 17.46
N MET A 490 34.42 -2.82 16.50
CA MET A 490 34.38 -3.16 15.07
C MET A 490 35.78 -3.12 14.43
N ALA A 491 36.03 -4.05 13.51
CA ALA A 491 37.22 -4.04 12.67
C ALA A 491 37.19 -2.88 11.67
N ASN A 492 38.35 -2.51 11.12
CA ASN A 492 38.43 -1.50 10.07
C ASN A 492 37.66 -1.92 8.80
N VAL A 493 37.11 -0.95 8.08
CA VAL A 493 36.30 -1.18 6.87
C VAL A 493 37.11 -1.97 5.82
N PRO A 494 36.63 -3.11 5.32
CA PRO A 494 37.39 -3.93 4.37
C PRO A 494 37.69 -3.20 3.06
N SER A 495 38.93 -3.28 2.56
CA SER A 495 39.38 -2.64 1.31
C SER A 495 38.63 -3.06 0.04
N ARG A 496 37.85 -4.15 0.09
CA ARG A 496 36.90 -4.54 -0.98
C ARG A 496 35.66 -3.65 -1.05
N TRP A 497 35.39 -2.84 -0.03
CA TRP A 497 34.28 -1.90 0.01
C TRP A 497 34.56 -0.71 -0.91
N LYS A 498 33.57 -0.37 -1.73
CA LYS A 498 33.60 0.76 -2.68
C LYS A 498 32.34 1.63 -2.59
N GLY A 499 31.62 1.52 -1.48
CA GLY A 499 30.48 2.38 -1.19
C GLY A 499 30.92 3.75 -0.67
N GLU A 500 29.96 4.65 -0.54
CA GLU A 500 30.14 6.05 -0.20
C GLU A 500 29.16 6.42 0.92
N CYS A 501 29.52 7.44 1.72
CA CYS A 501 28.60 8.06 2.67
C CYS A 501 28.11 9.39 2.06
N GLU A 502 26.99 9.32 1.33
CA GLU A 502 26.44 10.41 0.54
C GLU A 502 25.80 11.48 1.43
N SER A 503 26.45 12.64 1.53
CA SER A 503 25.93 13.80 2.27
C SER A 503 24.63 14.33 1.64
N GLY A 504 23.71 14.80 2.49
CA GLY A 504 22.43 15.39 2.09
C GLY A 504 21.75 16.11 3.27
N THR A 505 20.44 16.37 3.20
CA THR A 505 19.72 17.06 4.28
C THR A 505 19.92 16.38 5.63
N GLN A 506 20.44 17.14 6.61
CA GLN A 506 20.76 16.67 7.98
C GLN A 506 21.64 15.40 8.05
N PHE A 507 22.37 15.04 7.00
CA PHE A 507 23.19 13.84 6.95
C PHE A 507 24.54 14.18 6.33
N ASN A 508 25.62 14.10 7.12
CA ASN A 508 26.98 14.29 6.64
C ASN A 508 27.67 12.94 6.47
N SER A 509 28.58 12.85 5.50
CA SER A 509 29.57 11.78 5.34
C SER A 509 30.24 11.30 6.65
N SER A 510 30.44 12.21 7.62
CA SER A 510 30.99 11.90 8.95
C SER A 510 30.07 11.11 9.88
N LEU A 511 28.83 10.81 9.47
CA LEU A 511 27.89 9.95 10.21
C LEU A 511 28.05 8.46 9.85
N CYS A 512 28.86 8.14 8.83
CA CYS A 512 29.36 6.79 8.64
C CYS A 512 30.61 6.55 9.49
N ASN A 513 30.76 5.33 9.98
CA ASN A 513 31.83 4.87 10.87
C ASN A 513 32.21 3.42 10.49
N LYS A 514 32.90 2.66 11.36
CA LYS A 514 33.24 1.26 11.05
C LYS A 514 32.04 0.29 11.17
N LYS A 515 30.87 0.77 11.59
CA LYS A 515 29.63 -0.01 11.71
C LYS A 515 28.67 0.30 10.55
N LEU A 516 28.27 1.56 10.39
CA LEU A 516 27.59 2.08 9.21
C LEU A 516 28.64 2.54 8.20
N ILE A 517 29.03 1.67 7.27
CA ILE A 517 30.17 1.89 6.37
C ILE A 517 29.82 2.66 5.09
N GLY A 518 28.55 2.99 4.89
CA GLY A 518 28.07 3.75 3.74
C GLY A 518 26.56 3.98 3.79
N ALA A 519 26.12 5.05 3.17
CA ALA A 519 24.72 5.46 3.11
C ALA A 519 24.48 6.18 1.78
N ARG A 520 23.47 5.74 1.02
CA ARG A 520 23.10 6.30 -0.31
C ARG A 520 21.62 6.57 -0.41
N TYR A 521 21.21 7.44 -1.32
CA TYR A 521 19.79 7.64 -1.64
C TYR A 521 19.51 7.83 -3.15
N PHE A 522 18.39 7.27 -3.60
CA PHE A 522 18.03 7.19 -5.01
C PHE A 522 16.66 7.81 -5.30
N ASN A 523 16.56 9.14 -5.19
CA ASN A 523 15.37 9.90 -5.58
C ASN A 523 15.42 10.45 -7.01
N LYS A 524 16.45 10.14 -7.82
CA LYS A 524 16.53 10.59 -9.23
C LYS A 524 15.28 10.25 -10.04
N GLY A 525 14.74 9.03 -9.88
CA GLY A 525 13.48 8.65 -10.54
C GLY A 525 12.29 9.52 -10.12
N LEU A 526 12.17 9.82 -8.83
CA LEU A 526 11.12 10.68 -8.26
C LEU A 526 11.23 12.13 -8.79
N ILE A 527 12.44 12.68 -8.83
CA ILE A 527 12.74 14.02 -9.39
C ILE A 527 12.47 14.04 -10.90
N THR A 528 12.80 12.99 -11.64
CA THR A 528 12.49 12.91 -13.08
C THR A 528 10.98 12.79 -13.33
N SER A 529 10.22 12.09 -12.48
CA SER A 529 8.75 12.03 -12.59
C SER A 529 8.05 13.32 -12.16
N ASN A 530 8.61 14.07 -11.19
CA ASN A 530 8.08 15.34 -10.73
C ASN A 530 9.24 16.31 -10.41
N PRO A 531 9.73 17.10 -11.38
CA PRO A 531 10.87 18.00 -11.19
C PRO A 531 10.67 19.10 -10.13
N ASN A 532 9.42 19.37 -9.75
CA ASN A 532 9.07 20.40 -8.78
C ASN A 532 9.00 19.86 -7.33
N ILE A 533 9.28 18.57 -7.09
CA ILE A 533 9.08 17.93 -5.78
C ILE A 533 10.17 18.34 -4.76
N THR A 534 9.78 19.17 -3.79
CA THR A 534 10.61 19.58 -2.65
C THR A 534 10.81 18.43 -1.66
N THR A 535 11.81 17.58 -1.91
CA THR A 535 12.18 16.50 -1.00
C THR A 535 12.78 17.08 0.30
N THR A 536 11.94 17.31 1.32
CA THR A 536 12.33 17.93 2.61
C THR A 536 13.53 17.23 3.25
N MET A 537 13.50 15.89 3.35
CA MET A 537 14.64 15.08 3.79
C MET A 537 15.35 14.42 2.60
N ASN A 538 16.11 15.22 1.85
CA ASN A 538 16.93 14.79 0.72
C ASN A 538 18.26 14.15 1.18
N SER A 539 18.16 13.04 1.91
CA SER A 539 19.28 12.22 2.38
C SER A 539 18.85 10.78 2.71
N ALA A 540 19.80 9.97 3.17
CA ALA A 540 19.54 8.65 3.76
C ALA A 540 19.01 8.69 5.22
N ARG A 541 18.82 9.88 5.83
CA ARG A 541 18.33 10.03 7.22
C ARG A 541 16.90 9.52 7.35
N ASP A 542 16.67 8.73 8.38
CA ASP A 542 15.35 8.21 8.74
C ASP A 542 14.39 9.29 9.24
N THR A 543 13.15 9.19 8.78
CA THR A 543 12.00 10.04 9.14
C THR A 543 10.72 9.20 9.28
N SER A 544 10.85 7.89 9.43
CA SER A 544 9.76 6.92 9.67
C SER A 544 10.12 5.88 10.73
N GLY A 545 11.41 5.56 10.93
CA GLY A 545 11.93 4.59 11.89
C GLY A 545 11.97 3.15 11.40
N HIS A 546 11.18 2.81 10.38
CA HIS A 546 11.07 1.47 9.79
C HIS A 546 12.40 0.90 9.28
N GLY A 547 13.23 1.71 8.60
CA GLY A 547 14.55 1.28 8.12
C GLY A 547 15.58 1.16 9.25
N THR A 548 15.50 2.05 10.25
CA THR A 548 16.31 1.98 11.48
C THR A 548 15.99 0.71 12.28
N HIS A 549 14.71 0.37 12.45
CA HIS A 549 14.26 -0.86 13.10
C HIS A 549 14.84 -2.09 12.38
N LYS A 550 14.50 -2.28 11.10
CA LYS A 550 15.00 -3.38 10.24
C LYS A 550 16.51 -3.59 10.30
N SER A 551 17.29 -2.54 10.07
CA SER A 551 18.75 -2.66 10.00
C SER A 551 19.39 -2.91 11.37
N SER A 552 18.79 -2.41 12.45
CA SER A 552 19.19 -2.78 13.81
C SER A 552 18.83 -4.23 14.18
N THR A 553 17.68 -4.77 13.75
CA THR A 553 17.30 -6.18 13.96
C THR A 553 18.24 -7.15 13.24
N ALA A 554 18.61 -6.84 11.99
CA ALA A 554 19.52 -7.67 11.21
C ALA A 554 20.97 -7.59 11.71
N ALA A 555 21.47 -6.38 11.99
CA ALA A 555 22.90 -6.11 12.15
C ALA A 555 23.25 -4.98 13.14
N GLY A 556 22.36 -4.56 14.05
CA GLY A 556 22.68 -3.62 15.13
C GLY A 556 23.74 -4.14 16.13
N SER A 557 24.60 -3.25 16.61
CA SER A 557 25.51 -3.46 17.75
C SER A 557 24.72 -3.67 19.05
N ARG A 558 25.34 -4.31 20.06
CA ARG A 558 24.70 -4.54 21.37
C ARG A 558 24.46 -3.23 22.11
N VAL A 559 23.28 -3.07 22.71
CA VAL A 559 22.86 -1.90 23.48
C VAL A 559 22.31 -2.34 24.84
N GLU A 560 23.00 -1.99 25.92
CA GLU A 560 22.53 -2.26 27.28
C GLU A 560 21.31 -1.40 27.66
N SER A 561 20.47 -1.91 28.57
CA SER A 561 19.30 -1.22 29.13
C SER A 561 18.31 -0.70 28.10
N ALA A 562 18.09 -1.47 27.03
CA ALA A 562 16.98 -1.27 26.10
C ALA A 562 15.66 -1.75 26.74
N SER A 563 14.55 -1.09 26.40
CA SER A 563 13.18 -1.52 26.72
C SER A 563 12.19 -0.77 25.82
N TYR A 564 10.97 -1.30 25.67
CA TYR A 564 9.82 -0.55 25.18
C TYR A 564 9.03 -0.04 26.40
N PHE A 565 9.27 1.20 26.84
CA PHE A 565 8.59 1.81 27.99
C PHE A 565 8.57 0.92 29.26
N GLY A 566 9.67 0.21 29.53
CA GLY A 566 9.79 -0.75 30.64
C GLY A 566 9.49 -2.21 30.28
N TYR A 567 8.70 -2.47 29.24
CA TYR A 567 8.53 -3.82 28.66
C TYR A 567 9.79 -4.30 27.93
N ALA A 568 9.99 -5.62 27.86
CA ALA A 568 11.21 -6.26 27.33
C ALA A 568 12.53 -5.61 27.81
N PRO A 569 12.74 -5.41 29.14
CA PRO A 569 13.94 -4.77 29.64
C PRO A 569 15.16 -5.68 29.53
N GLY A 570 16.22 -5.25 28.86
CA GLY A 570 17.41 -6.07 28.69
C GLY A 570 18.52 -5.41 27.86
N ALA A 571 19.40 -6.25 27.31
CA ALA A 571 20.41 -5.81 26.35
C ALA A 571 19.97 -6.20 24.93
N ALA A 572 19.58 -5.22 24.13
CA ALA A 572 19.22 -5.46 22.74
C ALA A 572 20.46 -5.85 21.93
N THR A 573 20.34 -6.89 21.10
CA THR A 573 21.37 -7.30 20.13
C THR A 573 20.70 -7.82 18.87
N SER A 574 21.35 -7.62 17.73
CA SER A 574 20.91 -8.18 16.46
C SER A 574 21.34 -9.64 16.28
N MET A 575 20.86 -10.26 15.21
CA MET A 575 21.36 -11.57 14.75
C MET A 575 22.84 -11.52 14.33
N ALA A 576 23.30 -10.43 13.70
CA ALA A 576 24.68 -10.29 13.21
C ALA A 576 25.37 -9.04 13.77
N PRO A 577 25.66 -8.95 15.08
CA PRO A 577 26.08 -7.71 15.74
C PRO A 577 27.48 -7.22 15.34
N LYS A 578 28.30 -8.08 14.70
CA LYS A 578 29.59 -7.71 14.08
C LYS A 578 29.55 -7.59 12.55
N ALA A 579 28.36 -7.64 11.94
CA ALA A 579 28.21 -7.31 10.52
C ALA A 579 28.31 -5.78 10.31
N LEU A 580 28.67 -5.41 9.07
CA LEU A 580 28.77 -4.03 8.60
C LEU A 580 27.44 -3.65 7.93
N VAL A 581 26.92 -2.47 8.24
CA VAL A 581 25.68 -1.93 7.69
C VAL A 581 26.01 -0.98 6.53
N ALA A 582 25.30 -1.11 5.42
CA ALA A 582 25.27 -0.12 4.36
C ALA A 582 23.81 0.17 4.00
N MET A 583 23.39 1.43 4.14
CA MET A 583 22.00 1.83 3.92
C MET A 583 21.79 2.38 2.51
N TYR A 584 20.70 1.98 1.86
CA TYR A 584 20.34 2.40 0.51
C TYR A 584 18.86 2.80 0.48
N LYS A 585 18.58 4.10 0.47
CA LYS A 585 17.22 4.61 0.35
C LYS A 585 16.75 4.56 -1.10
N ALA A 586 15.87 3.62 -1.42
CA ALA A 586 15.28 3.48 -2.75
C ALA A 586 13.74 3.50 -2.73
N CYS A 587 13.15 3.68 -3.90
CA CYS A 587 11.75 3.36 -4.19
C CYS A 587 11.76 2.27 -5.27
N LEU A 588 11.58 1.00 -4.89
CA LEU A 588 11.81 -0.16 -5.77
C LEU A 588 10.52 -0.83 -6.22
N MET A 589 9.89 -0.31 -7.28
CA MET A 589 8.71 -0.93 -7.91
C MET A 589 9.01 -2.24 -8.68
N LYS A 590 10.26 -2.73 -8.69
CA LYS A 590 10.71 -3.87 -9.54
C LYS A 590 11.68 -4.81 -8.82
N VAL A 591 11.31 -5.24 -7.61
CA VAL A 591 12.11 -6.12 -6.73
C VAL A 591 12.63 -7.37 -7.45
N ALA A 592 11.81 -8.03 -8.27
CA ALA A 592 12.19 -9.23 -9.01
C ALA A 592 13.42 -9.04 -9.92
N ILE A 593 13.48 -7.93 -10.68
CA ILE A 593 14.60 -7.64 -11.60
C ILE A 593 15.88 -7.33 -10.82
N ALA A 594 15.78 -6.51 -9.77
CA ALA A 594 16.93 -6.14 -8.95
C ALA A 594 17.52 -7.37 -8.20
N SER A 595 16.65 -8.24 -7.68
CA SER A 595 17.04 -9.45 -6.98
C SER A 595 17.60 -10.55 -7.90
N PHE A 596 17.19 -10.61 -9.18
CA PHE A 596 17.80 -11.54 -10.14
C PHE A 596 19.29 -11.20 -10.35
N ALA A 597 19.56 -9.92 -10.66
CA ALA A 597 20.93 -9.42 -10.83
C ALA A 597 21.77 -9.54 -9.54
N ALA A 598 21.16 -9.46 -8.35
CA ALA A 598 21.83 -9.72 -7.08
C ALA A 598 22.21 -11.20 -6.94
N MET A 599 21.28 -12.11 -7.24
CA MET A 599 21.48 -13.56 -7.20
C MET A 599 22.59 -14.00 -8.16
N GLU A 600 22.65 -13.46 -9.38
CA GLU A 600 23.73 -13.70 -10.35
C GLU A 600 25.11 -13.27 -9.85
N LYS A 601 25.19 -12.30 -8.94
CA LYS A 601 26.45 -11.87 -8.28
C LYS A 601 26.70 -12.57 -6.95
N GLY A 602 25.95 -13.61 -6.63
CA GLY A 602 26.10 -14.39 -5.41
C GLY A 602 25.64 -13.65 -4.14
N ILE A 603 24.83 -12.60 -4.30
CA ILE A 603 24.26 -11.81 -3.21
C ILE A 603 22.93 -12.44 -2.79
N PHE A 604 22.77 -12.70 -1.49
CA PHE A 604 21.52 -13.20 -0.92
C PHE A 604 20.52 -12.05 -0.72
N VAL A 605 19.24 -12.31 -1.00
CA VAL A 605 18.15 -11.34 -0.84
C VAL A 605 17.02 -11.99 -0.04
N SER A 606 16.57 -11.32 1.02
CA SER A 606 15.37 -11.71 1.78
C SER A 606 14.30 -10.63 1.67
N THR A 607 13.04 -11.06 1.61
CA THR A 607 11.84 -10.21 1.58
C THR A 607 10.85 -10.71 2.63
N SER A 608 9.96 -9.84 3.10
CA SER A 608 8.75 -10.25 3.81
C SER A 608 7.81 -11.01 2.88
N ALA A 609 6.95 -11.88 3.45
CA ALA A 609 5.78 -12.45 2.77
C ALA A 609 4.69 -11.40 2.55
N GLY A 610 4.45 -10.59 3.57
CA GLY A 610 3.44 -9.52 3.58
C GLY A 610 2.66 -9.50 4.89
N ASN A 611 1.84 -8.47 5.03
CA ASN A 611 0.99 -8.22 6.20
C ASN A 611 -0.52 -8.27 5.81
N GLU A 612 -0.85 -8.95 4.70
CA GLU A 612 -2.18 -9.03 4.10
C GLU A 612 -2.92 -10.36 4.44
N GLY A 613 -2.40 -11.13 5.40
CA GLY A 613 -3.09 -12.31 5.95
C GLY A 613 -4.34 -11.92 6.78
N PRO A 614 -5.22 -12.89 7.12
CA PRO A 614 -4.90 -14.31 7.29
C PRO A 614 -5.25 -15.21 6.09
N ASP A 615 -5.76 -14.65 4.99
CA ASP A 615 -6.30 -15.43 3.88
C ASP A 615 -5.17 -16.03 3.00
N ASP A 616 -5.44 -17.15 2.32
CA ASP A 616 -4.52 -17.75 1.34
C ASP A 616 -4.39 -16.86 0.08
N GLU A 617 -3.36 -17.11 -0.73
CA GLU A 617 -2.92 -16.26 -1.87
C GLU A 617 -2.50 -14.81 -1.57
N SER A 618 -2.58 -14.35 -0.31
CA SER A 618 -2.23 -12.98 0.12
C SER A 618 -0.73 -12.61 0.03
N LEU A 619 0.14 -13.52 -0.41
CA LEU A 619 1.60 -13.35 -0.46
C LEU A 619 2.12 -12.55 -1.66
N HIS A 620 2.74 -11.42 -1.34
CA HIS A 620 3.51 -10.62 -2.29
C HIS A 620 4.99 -11.04 -2.32
N ASN A 621 5.76 -10.54 -3.30
CA ASN A 621 7.18 -10.92 -3.50
C ASN A 621 7.44 -12.44 -3.64
N GLY A 622 6.52 -13.19 -4.27
CA GLY A 622 6.65 -14.64 -4.51
C GLY A 622 7.73 -15.07 -5.52
N THR A 623 8.70 -14.21 -5.83
CA THR A 623 9.75 -14.44 -6.83
C THR A 623 10.64 -15.67 -6.49
N PRO A 624 11.01 -16.54 -7.45
CA PRO A 624 11.75 -17.80 -7.17
C PRO A 624 13.17 -17.68 -6.61
N TRP A 625 13.84 -16.52 -6.71
CA TRP A 625 15.27 -16.34 -6.36
C TRP A 625 15.55 -15.54 -5.08
N VAL A 626 14.52 -15.08 -4.35
CA VAL A 626 14.65 -14.44 -3.02
C VAL A 626 14.30 -15.44 -1.90
N LEU A 627 14.56 -15.10 -0.63
CA LEU A 627 13.93 -15.75 0.53
C LEU A 627 12.76 -14.89 1.03
N THR A 628 11.53 -15.30 0.71
CA THR A 628 10.28 -14.72 1.23
C THR A 628 9.97 -15.30 2.62
N VAL A 629 9.78 -14.46 3.65
CA VAL A 629 9.76 -14.87 5.07
C VAL A 629 8.43 -14.52 5.76
N ALA A 630 7.81 -15.51 6.41
CA ALA A 630 6.62 -15.35 7.25
C ALA A 630 6.94 -14.73 8.62
N ALA A 631 5.94 -14.13 9.27
CA ALA A 631 6.06 -13.54 10.60
C ALA A 631 5.55 -14.51 11.68
N GLY A 632 6.43 -14.88 12.61
CA GLY A 632 6.09 -15.67 13.79
C GLY A 632 6.14 -14.88 15.10
N THR A 633 5.44 -15.37 16.12
CA THR A 633 5.58 -14.90 17.51
C THR A 633 6.87 -15.41 18.16
N VAL A 634 7.25 -14.77 19.26
CA VAL A 634 8.29 -15.18 20.20
C VAL A 634 7.66 -15.48 21.56
N ASP A 635 8.44 -15.99 22.52
CA ASP A 635 7.93 -16.56 23.78
C ASP A 635 7.77 -15.51 24.90
N HIS A 636 7.88 -14.23 24.56
CA HIS A 636 7.54 -13.13 25.45
C HIS A 636 6.06 -12.73 25.32
N GLU A 637 5.44 -12.46 26.47
CA GLU A 637 4.10 -11.87 26.56
C GLU A 637 4.15 -10.61 27.42
N PHE A 638 3.43 -9.56 26.97
CA PHE A 638 3.38 -8.26 27.63
C PHE A 638 2.08 -8.14 28.43
N ILE A 639 2.21 -7.73 29.69
CA ILE A 639 1.24 -8.07 30.71
C ILE A 639 0.62 -6.81 31.34
N GLY A 640 -0.72 -6.81 31.38
CA GLY A 640 -1.56 -5.94 32.21
C GLY A 640 -2.24 -6.77 33.29
N THR A 641 -1.79 -6.65 34.55
CA THR A 641 -2.38 -7.33 35.71
C THR A 641 -3.51 -6.49 36.30
N LEU A 642 -4.63 -7.13 36.63
CA LEU A 642 -5.73 -6.54 37.39
C LEU A 642 -5.74 -7.14 38.80
N THR A 643 -5.37 -6.35 39.80
CA THR A 643 -5.43 -6.72 41.22
C THR A 643 -6.75 -6.24 41.81
N LEU A 644 -7.60 -7.17 42.25
CA LEU A 644 -8.92 -6.91 42.80
C LEU A 644 -8.84 -6.54 44.30
N GLY A 645 -9.81 -5.79 44.80
CA GLY A 645 -9.87 -5.32 46.20
C GLY A 645 -10.03 -6.42 47.27
N ASN A 646 -10.22 -7.68 46.88
CA ASN A 646 -10.13 -8.86 47.75
C ASN A 646 -8.72 -9.50 47.80
N GLY A 647 -7.73 -8.90 47.12
CA GLY A 647 -6.36 -9.41 47.02
C GLY A 647 -6.12 -10.43 45.91
N VAL A 648 -7.13 -10.80 45.11
CA VAL A 648 -6.96 -11.70 43.96
C VAL A 648 -6.46 -10.90 42.76
N SER A 649 -5.31 -11.28 42.20
CA SER A 649 -4.80 -10.74 40.94
C SER A 649 -5.10 -11.68 39.78
N VAL A 650 -5.54 -11.13 38.65
CA VAL A 650 -5.66 -11.83 37.36
C VAL A 650 -4.76 -11.17 36.32
N THR A 651 -4.27 -11.97 35.37
CA THR A 651 -3.22 -11.57 34.43
C THR A 651 -3.76 -11.57 33.00
N GLY A 652 -3.68 -10.43 32.33
CA GLY A 652 -4.08 -10.28 30.92
C GLY A 652 -2.96 -9.71 30.06
N LEU A 653 -3.17 -9.69 28.75
CA LEU A 653 -2.24 -9.09 27.80
C LEU A 653 -2.43 -7.57 27.75
N SER A 654 -1.33 -6.81 27.66
CA SER A 654 -1.33 -5.36 27.42
C SER A 654 0.04 -4.86 26.99
N LEU A 655 0.08 -3.85 26.12
CA LEU A 655 1.28 -3.06 25.80
C LEU A 655 1.15 -1.60 26.26
N TYR A 656 0.20 -1.27 27.14
CA TYR A 656 -0.01 0.10 27.64
C TYR A 656 1.29 0.68 28.23
N PRO A 657 1.88 1.75 27.65
CA PRO A 657 3.24 2.18 28.01
C PRO A 657 3.31 3.09 29.26
N GLY A 658 2.18 3.42 29.91
CA GLY A 658 2.17 4.25 31.12
C GLY A 658 2.53 3.48 32.41
N ASN A 659 3.26 4.13 33.32
CA ASN A 659 3.77 3.51 34.54
C ASN A 659 2.68 3.41 35.65
N SER A 660 2.43 2.18 36.11
CA SER A 660 1.45 1.80 37.14
C SER A 660 1.74 2.30 38.55
N SER A 661 2.91 2.91 38.82
CA SER A 661 3.24 3.56 40.09
C SER A 661 2.29 4.72 40.46
N SER A 662 1.40 5.10 39.54
CA SER A 662 0.38 6.13 39.71
C SER A 662 -1.07 5.61 39.66
N SER A 663 -1.31 4.30 39.46
CA SER A 663 -2.67 3.76 39.42
C SER A 663 -3.27 3.64 40.82
N SER A 664 -4.06 4.65 41.19
CA SER A 664 -4.97 4.57 42.33
C SER A 664 -5.94 3.40 42.17
N GLU A 665 -6.31 2.74 43.28
CA GLU A 665 -7.45 1.83 43.30
C GLU A 665 -8.72 2.57 42.80
N ARG A 666 -9.52 1.93 41.93
CA ARG A 666 -10.76 2.50 41.37
C ARG A 666 -11.89 1.49 41.45
N SER A 667 -13.12 2.00 41.50
CA SER A 667 -14.32 1.18 41.38
C SER A 667 -14.35 0.49 40.01
N ILE A 668 -14.69 -0.80 40.01
CA ILE A 668 -14.89 -1.62 38.82
C ILE A 668 -16.39 -1.72 38.55
N VAL A 669 -16.80 -1.79 37.29
CA VAL A 669 -18.20 -2.05 36.90
C VAL A 669 -18.26 -2.96 35.67
N PHE A 670 -19.14 -3.95 35.70
CA PHE A 670 -19.44 -4.78 34.54
C PHE A 670 -20.51 -4.12 33.67
N LEU A 671 -20.20 -3.90 32.39
CA LEU A 671 -21.07 -3.17 31.44
C LEU A 671 -21.44 -4.04 30.22
N ASN A 672 -21.57 -5.36 30.45
CA ASN A 672 -21.90 -6.35 29.42
C ASN A 672 -20.93 -6.27 28.22
N SER A 673 -21.38 -5.88 27.03
CA SER A 673 -20.55 -5.75 25.84
C SER A 673 -19.83 -4.40 25.70
N CYS A 674 -20.05 -3.43 26.61
CA CYS A 674 -19.50 -2.07 26.52
C CYS A 674 -19.81 -1.31 25.21
N LEU A 675 -20.90 -1.68 24.50
CA LEU A 675 -21.30 -1.01 23.26
C LEU A 675 -22.29 0.16 23.47
N GLU A 676 -22.89 0.30 24.66
CA GLU A 676 -23.81 1.40 24.97
C GLU A 676 -23.07 2.60 25.56
N GLU A 677 -22.81 3.59 24.71
CA GLU A 677 -22.15 4.87 25.03
C GLU A 677 -22.72 5.52 26.31
N LYS A 678 -24.04 5.56 26.46
CA LYS A 678 -24.73 6.13 27.63
C LYS A 678 -24.44 5.40 28.95
N GLU A 679 -24.16 4.11 28.92
CA GLU A 679 -23.77 3.36 30.12
C GLU A 679 -22.29 3.58 30.45
N LEU A 680 -21.43 3.75 29.44
CA LEU A 680 -20.04 4.17 29.66
C LEU A 680 -19.98 5.59 30.24
N GLU A 681 -20.77 6.54 29.72
CA GLU A 681 -20.87 7.92 30.23
C GLU A 681 -21.30 7.97 31.71
N LYS A 682 -22.37 7.26 32.08
CA LYS A 682 -22.84 7.13 33.49
C LYS A 682 -21.78 6.55 34.42
N ASN A 683 -20.84 5.77 33.86
CA ASN A 683 -19.79 5.09 34.59
C ASN A 683 -18.40 5.71 34.37
N ALA A 684 -18.35 6.97 33.94
CA ALA A 684 -17.14 7.77 33.91
C ALA A 684 -16.35 7.65 35.23
N TYR A 685 -15.02 7.71 35.11
CA TYR A 685 -14.05 7.54 36.20
C TYR A 685 -13.94 6.12 36.83
N LYS A 686 -14.77 5.14 36.43
CA LYS A 686 -14.66 3.72 36.84
C LYS A 686 -13.81 2.90 35.87
N ILE A 687 -13.39 1.69 36.25
CA ILE A 687 -12.86 0.68 35.31
C ILE A 687 -14.04 -0.10 34.73
N ALA A 688 -14.19 -0.10 33.41
CA ALA A 688 -15.20 -0.86 32.69
C ALA A 688 -14.73 -2.30 32.44
N VAL A 689 -15.56 -3.28 32.78
CA VAL A 689 -15.36 -4.69 32.42
C VAL A 689 -16.34 -5.05 31.31
N CYS A 690 -15.78 -5.55 30.23
CA CYS A 690 -16.46 -5.82 28.96
C CYS A 690 -16.30 -7.30 28.63
N TYR A 691 -17.35 -7.94 28.12
CA TYR A 691 -17.39 -9.37 27.81
C TYR A 691 -17.70 -9.57 26.33
N ASP A 692 -16.84 -10.33 25.66
CA ASP A 692 -16.94 -10.59 24.23
C ASP A 692 -17.67 -11.91 23.96
N ALA A 693 -18.99 -11.84 23.88
CA ALA A 693 -19.84 -12.98 23.55
C ALA A 693 -19.90 -13.30 22.04
N ASN A 694 -19.50 -12.35 21.18
CA ASN A 694 -19.86 -12.35 19.75
C ASN A 694 -18.69 -12.06 18.79
N GLY A 695 -17.44 -11.91 19.27
CA GLY A 695 -16.30 -11.46 18.47
C GLY A 695 -16.31 -9.95 18.19
N SER A 696 -16.94 -9.16 19.07
CA SER A 696 -17.14 -7.70 18.88
C SER A 696 -16.01 -6.85 19.47
N ILE A 697 -14.88 -7.47 19.85
CA ILE A 697 -13.77 -6.83 20.61
C ILE A 697 -13.34 -5.47 20.05
N SER A 698 -13.29 -5.31 18.72
CA SER A 698 -12.93 -4.06 18.05
C SER A 698 -13.85 -2.90 18.43
N ASP A 699 -15.17 -3.14 18.46
CA ASP A 699 -16.16 -2.14 18.80
C ASP A 699 -16.19 -1.88 20.32
N GLN A 700 -15.91 -2.90 21.15
CA GLN A 700 -15.80 -2.73 22.61
C GLN A 700 -14.62 -1.80 22.96
N VAL A 701 -13.44 -2.08 22.38
CA VAL A 701 -12.23 -1.27 22.58
C VAL A 701 -12.44 0.15 22.07
N TYR A 702 -13.04 0.33 20.89
CA TYR A 702 -13.34 1.66 20.35
C TYR A 702 -14.31 2.45 21.25
N SER A 703 -15.43 1.85 21.67
CA SER A 703 -16.41 2.53 22.54
C SER A 703 -15.82 2.90 23.90
N VAL A 704 -15.02 2.01 24.51
CA VAL A 704 -14.35 2.28 25.78
C VAL A 704 -13.34 3.43 25.66
N ILE A 705 -12.48 3.43 24.63
CA ILE A 705 -11.45 4.47 24.43
C ILE A 705 -12.06 5.86 24.18
N ASN A 706 -13.20 5.94 23.49
CA ASN A 706 -13.89 7.22 23.24
C ASN A 706 -14.75 7.70 24.44
N SER A 707 -14.75 6.98 25.57
CA SER A 707 -15.55 7.31 26.75
C SER A 707 -14.72 7.81 27.94
N ASN A 708 -15.37 8.51 28.88
CA ASN A 708 -14.72 9.06 30.08
C ASN A 708 -14.44 8.02 31.20
N VAL A 709 -14.39 6.72 30.88
CA VAL A 709 -14.01 5.67 31.85
C VAL A 709 -12.50 5.71 32.13
N SER A 710 -12.06 5.09 33.22
CA SER A 710 -10.66 5.15 33.70
C SER A 710 -9.81 3.91 33.40
N GLY A 711 -10.40 2.86 32.84
CA GLY A 711 -9.69 1.67 32.38
C GLY A 711 -10.65 0.68 31.74
N GLY A 712 -10.13 -0.23 30.94
CA GLY A 712 -10.87 -1.26 30.22
C GLY A 712 -10.30 -2.65 30.54
N VAL A 713 -11.19 -3.58 30.87
CA VAL A 713 -10.87 -4.98 31.11
C VAL A 713 -11.74 -5.78 30.14
N PHE A 714 -11.13 -6.32 29.10
CA PHE A 714 -11.83 -7.00 28.02
C PHE A 714 -11.68 -8.51 28.17
N ILE A 715 -12.80 -9.21 28.40
CA ILE A 715 -12.84 -10.67 28.54
C ILE A 715 -13.19 -11.26 27.19
N THR A 716 -12.25 -11.96 26.53
CA THR A 716 -12.43 -12.52 25.18
C THR A 716 -11.58 -13.78 24.98
N ASN A 717 -11.97 -14.63 24.03
CA ASN A 717 -11.14 -15.71 23.49
C ASN A 717 -10.57 -15.42 22.10
N THR A 718 -10.77 -14.20 21.58
CA THR A 718 -10.23 -13.79 20.27
C THR A 718 -8.72 -14.02 20.23
N THR A 719 -8.24 -14.76 19.23
CA THR A 719 -6.82 -15.09 19.08
C THR A 719 -6.00 -13.89 18.58
N ASN A 720 -6.61 -13.08 17.71
CA ASN A 720 -6.01 -11.94 17.04
C ASN A 720 -6.11 -10.66 17.89
N LEU A 721 -5.27 -10.54 18.91
CA LEU A 721 -5.27 -9.37 19.82
C LEU A 721 -4.16 -8.33 19.53
N GLU A 722 -3.16 -8.64 18.69
CA GLU A 722 -1.91 -7.86 18.56
C GLU A 722 -2.16 -6.36 18.30
N PHE A 723 -3.15 -6.03 17.46
CA PHE A 723 -3.55 -4.65 17.14
C PHE A 723 -4.14 -3.88 18.35
N TYR A 724 -4.80 -4.55 19.28
CA TYR A 724 -5.47 -3.93 20.43
C TYR A 724 -4.57 -3.79 21.66
N LEU A 725 -3.45 -4.53 21.72
CA LEU A 725 -2.51 -4.46 22.86
C LEU A 725 -1.85 -3.09 22.98
N GLN A 726 -1.47 -2.47 21.86
CA GLN A 726 -0.83 -1.15 21.80
C GLN A 726 -1.88 -0.04 22.00
N SER A 727 -2.33 0.13 23.24
CA SER A 727 -3.31 1.16 23.61
C SER A 727 -2.65 2.36 24.30
N GLU A 728 -3.11 3.56 23.97
CA GLU A 728 -2.84 4.80 24.72
C GLU A 728 -3.71 4.91 26.00
N PHE A 729 -4.62 3.94 26.19
CA PHE A 729 -5.57 3.84 27.29
C PHE A 729 -5.26 2.64 28.21
N LEU A 730 -5.72 2.71 29.46
CA LEU A 730 -5.47 1.71 30.52
C LEU A 730 -6.28 0.41 30.25
N ALA A 731 -5.82 -0.39 29.29
CA ALA A 731 -6.50 -1.59 28.80
C ALA A 731 -5.75 -2.90 29.15
N THR A 732 -6.48 -3.95 29.52
CA THR A 732 -5.97 -5.33 29.59
C THR A 732 -6.97 -6.33 29.02
N PHE A 733 -6.46 -7.40 28.40
CA PHE A 733 -7.24 -8.43 27.72
C PHE A 733 -7.11 -9.76 28.46
N LEU A 734 -8.22 -10.23 29.04
CA LEU A 734 -8.32 -11.47 29.81
C LEU A 734 -8.95 -12.59 28.99
N ASN A 735 -8.50 -13.82 29.22
CA ASN A 735 -9.22 -15.02 28.78
C ASN A 735 -10.51 -15.22 29.63
N PHE A 736 -11.44 -16.05 29.17
CA PHE A 736 -12.70 -16.31 29.90
C PHE A 736 -12.50 -16.85 31.33
N HIS A 737 -11.55 -17.77 31.57
CA HIS A 737 -11.33 -18.37 32.89
C HIS A 737 -10.87 -17.35 33.94
N ASP A 738 -10.05 -16.37 33.55
CA ASP A 738 -9.65 -15.27 34.43
C ASP A 738 -10.70 -14.15 34.48
N GLY A 739 -11.44 -13.94 33.40
CA GLY A 739 -12.59 -13.03 33.37
C GLY A 739 -13.73 -13.46 34.30
N ASP A 740 -14.04 -14.75 34.38
CA ASP A 740 -15.08 -15.30 35.26
C ASP A 740 -14.81 -14.99 36.73
N LYS A 741 -13.54 -15.03 37.17
CA LYS A 741 -13.11 -14.66 38.53
C LYS A 741 -13.41 -13.18 38.83
N VAL A 742 -13.20 -12.30 37.84
CA VAL A 742 -13.53 -10.87 37.93
C VAL A 742 -15.05 -10.66 37.99
N LEU A 743 -15.82 -11.38 37.17
CA LEU A 743 -17.28 -11.31 37.16
C LEU A 743 -17.91 -11.87 38.44
N GLU A 744 -17.36 -12.92 39.03
CA GLU A 744 -17.77 -13.45 40.33
C GLU A 744 -17.50 -12.45 41.46
N TYR A 745 -16.30 -11.87 41.51
CA TYR A 745 -15.96 -10.82 42.48
C TYR A 745 -16.88 -9.59 42.37
N ILE A 746 -17.23 -9.16 41.15
CA ILE A 746 -18.15 -8.03 40.93
C ILE A 746 -19.56 -8.35 41.43
N LYS A 747 -20.04 -9.59 41.28
CA LYS A 747 -21.36 -10.03 41.78
C LYS A 747 -21.39 -10.14 43.31
N ASN A 748 -20.28 -10.57 43.92
CA ASN A 748 -20.18 -10.88 45.35
C ASN A 748 -19.71 -9.70 46.21
N SER A 749 -19.29 -8.57 45.62
CA SER A 749 -18.86 -7.37 46.33
C SER A 749 -19.89 -6.23 46.23
N PRO A 750 -20.28 -5.58 47.34
CA PRO A 750 -21.21 -4.44 47.31
C PRO A 750 -20.54 -3.13 46.80
N SER A 751 -19.22 -3.11 46.71
CA SER A 751 -18.45 -1.95 46.22
C SER A 751 -17.17 -2.44 45.51
N PRO A 752 -17.30 -3.12 44.36
CA PRO A 752 -16.17 -3.76 43.69
C PRO A 752 -15.14 -2.73 43.24
N LYS A 753 -13.88 -2.99 43.57
CA LYS A 753 -12.72 -2.18 43.20
C LYS A 753 -11.54 -3.01 42.72
N GLY A 754 -10.57 -2.36 42.10
CA GLY A 754 -9.24 -2.91 41.87
C GLY A 754 -8.26 -1.90 41.28
N LYS A 755 -7.07 -2.39 40.93
CA LYS A 755 -5.93 -1.64 40.42
C LYS A 755 -5.39 -2.33 39.17
N LEU A 756 -5.07 -1.56 38.13
CA LEU A 756 -4.40 -2.04 36.92
C LEU A 756 -2.90 -1.75 36.99
N GLU A 757 -2.08 -2.75 36.66
CA GLU A 757 -0.63 -2.72 36.75
C GLU A 757 0.00 -3.25 35.46
N PHE A 758 1.09 -2.61 34.99
CA PHE A 758 1.60 -2.70 33.62
C PHE A 758 3.13 -2.77 33.61
N GLN A 759 3.74 -2.75 32.42
CA GLN A 759 5.20 -2.78 32.22
C GLN A 759 5.86 -4.10 32.68
N VAL A 760 5.06 -5.17 32.83
CA VAL A 760 5.51 -6.53 33.12
C VAL A 760 5.68 -7.31 31.81
N THR A 761 6.74 -8.10 31.71
CA THR A 761 7.00 -9.01 30.57
C THR A 761 7.24 -10.41 31.13
N HIS A 762 6.47 -11.40 30.67
CA HIS A 762 6.71 -12.81 30.95
C HIS A 762 7.47 -13.45 29.79
N LEU A 763 8.25 -14.51 30.07
CA LEU A 763 9.02 -15.28 29.10
C LEU A 763 8.64 -16.77 29.19
N GLY A 764 8.94 -17.57 28.17
CA GLY A 764 8.59 -18.99 28.13
C GLY A 764 7.13 -19.28 27.80
N ALA A 765 6.40 -18.34 27.18
CA ALA A 765 5.01 -18.51 26.77
C ALA A 765 4.82 -19.73 25.82
N LYS A 766 3.76 -20.49 26.03
CA LYS A 766 3.46 -21.73 25.29
C LYS A 766 2.01 -21.76 24.80
N PRO A 767 1.71 -22.22 23.58
CA PRO A 767 2.64 -22.65 22.54
C PRO A 767 3.29 -21.46 21.81
N THR A 768 4.58 -21.61 21.47
CA THR A 768 5.38 -20.65 20.68
C THR A 768 6.45 -21.41 19.87
N PRO A 769 6.77 -21.03 18.63
CA PRO A 769 6.20 -19.91 17.87
C PRO A 769 4.81 -20.24 17.30
N LYS A 770 4.04 -19.19 17.07
CA LYS A 770 2.78 -19.19 16.32
C LYS A 770 2.93 -18.29 15.09
N VAL A 771 2.22 -18.56 14.01
CA VAL A 771 2.12 -17.63 12.87
C VAL A 771 1.32 -16.40 13.31
N ALA A 772 1.82 -15.20 13.00
CA ALA A 772 1.09 -13.96 13.25
C ALA A 772 -0.10 -13.83 12.27
N SER A 773 -1.23 -13.34 12.75
CA SER A 773 -2.50 -13.28 12.00
C SER A 773 -2.41 -12.54 10.65
N TYR A 774 -1.64 -11.45 10.59
CA TYR A 774 -1.41 -10.69 9.37
C TYR A 774 -0.41 -11.34 8.40
N SER A 775 0.31 -12.40 8.77
CA SER A 775 1.38 -12.95 7.94
C SER A 775 0.82 -13.51 6.64
N SER A 776 1.09 -12.85 5.52
CA SER A 776 0.60 -13.27 4.21
C SER A 776 1.00 -14.70 3.83
N LYS A 777 0.08 -15.41 3.16
CA LYS A 777 0.16 -16.84 2.85
C LYS A 777 0.24 -17.13 1.35
N GLY A 778 0.84 -18.26 1.02
CA GLY A 778 0.82 -18.80 -0.35
C GLY A 778 -0.55 -19.36 -0.78
N PRO A 779 -0.62 -19.97 -1.97
CA PRO A 779 0.42 -20.02 -3.00
C PRO A 779 0.64 -18.63 -3.62
N SER A 780 1.76 -18.41 -4.33
CA SER A 780 1.93 -17.12 -5.01
C SER A 780 1.30 -17.12 -6.40
N GLN A 781 0.37 -16.20 -6.64
CA GLN A 781 -0.18 -15.90 -7.97
C GLN A 781 0.92 -15.64 -9.04
N SER A 782 2.12 -15.21 -8.63
CA SER A 782 3.25 -14.96 -9.53
C SER A 782 4.06 -16.20 -9.94
N CYS A 783 3.98 -17.30 -9.16
CA CYS A 783 4.69 -18.55 -9.43
C CYS A 783 4.10 -19.69 -8.57
N PRO A 784 2.93 -20.24 -8.94
CA PRO A 784 2.20 -21.22 -8.10
C PRO A 784 2.95 -22.56 -7.94
N PHE A 785 3.78 -22.94 -8.91
CA PHE A 785 4.57 -24.18 -8.90
C PHE A 785 5.72 -24.21 -7.87
N ILE A 786 5.87 -23.14 -7.07
CA ILE A 786 6.89 -23.04 -6.02
C ILE A 786 6.21 -22.57 -4.74
N LEU A 787 6.28 -23.41 -3.70
CA LEU A 787 5.74 -23.14 -2.38
C LEU A 787 6.34 -21.87 -1.77
N LYS A 788 5.50 -21.12 -1.03
CA LYS A 788 5.81 -19.88 -0.33
C LYS A 788 4.88 -19.74 0.89
N PRO A 789 5.28 -19.00 1.94
CA PRO A 789 6.60 -18.40 2.17
C PRO A 789 7.62 -19.42 2.69
N TYR A 790 8.89 -19.26 2.31
CA TYR A 790 9.97 -20.26 2.44
C TYR A 790 10.18 -20.82 3.86
N LEU A 791 10.01 -19.96 4.87
CA LEU A 791 10.15 -20.25 6.30
C LEU A 791 9.56 -19.10 7.11
N MET A 792 9.36 -19.34 8.40
CA MET A 792 8.95 -18.34 9.39
C MET A 792 10.14 -17.86 10.22
N ALA A 793 10.15 -16.58 10.59
CA ALA A 793 11.13 -16.02 11.53
C ALA A 793 10.44 -15.07 12.54
N PRO A 794 11.07 -14.75 13.68
CA PRO A 794 10.52 -13.81 14.67
C PRO A 794 10.09 -12.49 14.01
N GLY A 795 8.81 -12.16 14.10
CA GLY A 795 8.20 -11.02 13.41
C GLY A 795 7.31 -10.19 14.33
N ALA A 796 6.37 -10.84 15.02
CA ALA A 796 5.46 -10.19 15.95
C ALA A 796 6.20 -9.62 17.17
N LEU A 797 5.79 -8.42 17.59
CA LEU A 797 6.22 -7.74 18.80
C LEU A 797 7.73 -7.67 19.09
N ILE A 798 8.54 -7.36 18.06
CA ILE A 798 10.02 -7.31 18.14
C ILE A 798 10.54 -5.93 18.58
N LEU A 799 11.28 -5.89 19.68
CA LEU A 799 12.04 -4.72 20.15
C LEU A 799 13.30 -4.50 19.28
N ALA A 800 13.45 -3.30 18.73
CA ALA A 800 14.64 -2.89 17.98
C ALA A 800 14.86 -1.36 18.06
N SER A 801 15.86 -0.83 17.35
CA SER A 801 16.19 0.60 17.37
C SER A 801 15.10 1.47 16.73
N TRP A 802 14.87 2.65 17.31
CA TRP A 802 13.98 3.68 16.77
C TRP A 802 14.63 5.08 16.77
N PRO A 803 14.25 6.01 15.88
CA PRO A 803 14.73 7.39 15.91
C PRO A 803 14.14 8.20 17.07
N GLU A 804 14.99 8.82 17.89
CA GLU A 804 14.63 9.57 19.12
C GLU A 804 13.80 10.85 18.92
N LYS A 805 13.35 11.13 17.68
CA LYS A 805 12.61 12.35 17.29
C LYS A 805 11.35 12.06 16.47
N LEU A 806 10.84 10.82 16.52
CA LEU A 806 9.67 10.38 15.76
C LEU A 806 8.66 9.67 16.67
N SER A 807 7.60 10.38 17.06
CA SER A 807 6.49 9.82 17.83
C SER A 807 5.83 8.61 17.14
N VAL A 808 5.36 7.67 17.95
CA VAL A 808 4.63 6.45 17.57
C VAL A 808 3.42 6.24 18.49
N GLY A 809 2.77 7.35 18.86
CA GLY A 809 1.62 7.43 19.75
C GLY A 809 1.80 8.51 20.83
N GLU A 810 0.71 8.93 21.45
CA GLU A 810 0.70 9.93 22.53
C GLU A 810 0.19 9.33 23.85
N ILE A 811 0.89 9.62 24.95
CA ILE A 811 0.24 9.61 26.27
C ILE A 811 0.47 10.96 26.92
N LYS A 812 -0.62 11.72 27.09
CA LYS A 812 -0.73 12.90 27.98
C LYS A 812 0.53 13.76 27.99
N THR A 813 0.88 14.31 26.82
CA THR A 813 2.04 15.19 26.56
C THR A 813 3.43 14.55 26.54
N ARG A 814 3.53 13.24 26.26
CA ARG A 814 4.79 12.58 25.82
C ARG A 814 4.60 11.68 24.61
N GLU A 815 5.62 11.70 23.74
CA GLU A 815 5.76 10.90 22.52
C GLU A 815 6.16 9.45 22.84
N LEU A 816 5.61 8.49 22.09
CA LEU A 816 5.93 7.05 22.17
C LEU A 816 6.86 6.59 21.04
N PHE A 817 7.45 5.38 21.14
CA PHE A 817 8.51 4.90 20.22
C PHE A 817 8.54 3.36 19.99
N SER A 818 7.79 2.81 19.02
CA SER A 818 8.13 1.52 18.33
C SER A 818 7.24 1.17 17.14
N SER A 819 7.83 0.69 16.04
CA SER A 819 7.11 -0.12 15.02
C SER A 819 7.15 -1.61 15.35
N LEU A 820 6.17 -2.38 14.85
CA LEU A 820 5.99 -3.81 15.07
C LEU A 820 5.89 -4.55 13.72
N SER A 821 6.10 -5.87 13.74
CA SER A 821 6.18 -6.77 12.56
C SER A 821 7.37 -6.52 11.61
N MET A 822 8.48 -7.24 11.77
CA MET A 822 9.47 -7.47 10.68
C MET A 822 10.30 -8.75 10.86
N SER A 823 10.00 -9.80 10.09
CA SER A 823 10.68 -11.11 10.16
C SER A 823 11.89 -11.28 9.22
N CYS A 824 11.85 -10.67 8.03
CA CYS A 824 12.95 -10.75 7.06
C CYS A 824 14.32 -10.22 7.55
N PRO A 825 14.48 -9.21 8.44
CA PRO A 825 15.81 -8.84 8.94
C PRO A 825 16.48 -9.93 9.79
N HIS A 826 15.72 -10.74 10.54
CA HIS A 826 16.29 -11.88 11.27
C HIS A 826 16.90 -12.90 10.31
N ALA A 827 16.14 -13.29 9.28
CA ALA A 827 16.62 -14.21 8.25
C ALA A 827 17.81 -13.65 7.45
N ALA A 828 17.82 -12.34 7.15
CA ALA A 828 18.96 -11.69 6.50
C ALA A 828 20.22 -11.70 7.38
N GLY A 829 20.08 -11.51 8.70
CA GLY A 829 21.19 -11.63 9.66
C GLY A 829 21.75 -13.05 9.74
N VAL A 830 20.89 -14.07 9.81
CA VAL A 830 21.31 -15.49 9.75
C VAL A 830 22.02 -15.80 8.43
N ALA A 831 21.47 -15.39 7.29
CA ALA A 831 22.11 -15.56 5.99
C ALA A 831 23.49 -14.88 5.91
N ALA A 832 23.69 -13.74 6.58
CA ALA A 832 24.99 -13.08 6.68
C ALA A 832 25.99 -13.86 7.55
N LEU A 833 25.55 -14.48 8.66
CA LEU A 833 26.38 -15.41 9.44
C LEU A 833 26.77 -16.65 8.64
N LEU A 834 25.80 -17.28 7.95
CA LEU A 834 26.05 -18.45 7.10
C LEU A 834 27.00 -18.13 5.93
N LYS A 835 26.88 -16.95 5.32
CA LYS A 835 27.81 -16.46 4.28
C LYS A 835 29.20 -16.13 4.84
N ARG A 836 29.32 -15.81 6.14
CA ARG A 836 30.60 -15.58 6.82
C ARG A 836 31.30 -16.90 7.18
N ALA A 837 30.55 -17.89 7.66
CA ALA A 837 31.04 -19.23 7.95
C ALA A 837 31.41 -20.00 6.67
N HIS A 838 30.59 -19.88 5.62
CA HIS A 838 30.75 -20.61 4.36
C HIS A 838 30.85 -19.68 3.14
N PRO A 839 31.94 -18.91 2.96
CA PRO A 839 32.04 -17.87 1.92
C PRO A 839 31.77 -18.33 0.48
N LYS A 840 32.05 -19.60 0.17
CA LYS A 840 31.84 -20.21 -1.15
C LYS A 840 30.37 -20.53 -1.47
N ARG A 841 29.48 -20.71 -0.47
CA ARG A 841 28.06 -21.07 -0.70
C ARG A 841 27.32 -19.95 -1.46
N GLY A 842 26.53 -20.32 -2.46
CA GLY A 842 25.69 -19.39 -3.24
C GLY A 842 24.37 -19.03 -2.54
N PRO A 843 23.56 -18.11 -3.10
CA PRO A 843 22.29 -17.70 -2.50
C PRO A 843 21.28 -18.84 -2.35
N ALA A 844 21.19 -19.76 -3.33
CA ALA A 844 20.34 -20.95 -3.26
C ALA A 844 20.81 -21.91 -2.16
N SER A 845 22.11 -22.23 -2.13
CA SER A 845 22.75 -23.06 -1.09
C SER A 845 22.47 -22.58 0.34
N ILE A 846 22.59 -21.27 0.60
CA ILE A 846 22.27 -20.69 1.92
C ILE A 846 20.77 -20.78 2.23
N ARG A 847 19.91 -20.54 1.24
CA ARG A 847 18.46 -20.66 1.39
C ARG A 847 18.04 -22.09 1.74
N SER A 848 18.58 -23.06 1.01
CA SER A 848 18.36 -24.48 1.26
C SER A 848 18.77 -24.86 2.67
N ALA A 849 19.93 -24.40 3.15
CA ALA A 849 20.37 -24.67 4.51
C ALA A 849 19.35 -24.16 5.54
N MET A 850 18.91 -22.90 5.41
CA MET A 850 17.94 -22.27 6.33
C MET A 850 16.54 -22.92 6.32
N MET A 851 16.14 -23.58 5.22
CA MET A 851 14.85 -24.27 5.10
C MET A 851 14.93 -25.73 5.57
N THR A 852 15.91 -26.49 5.09
CA THR A 852 16.01 -27.94 5.37
C THR A 852 16.27 -28.27 6.83
N THR A 853 16.66 -27.28 7.63
CA THR A 853 16.86 -27.36 9.08
C THR A 853 15.91 -26.45 9.87
N ALA A 854 14.78 -26.04 9.29
CA ALA A 854 13.78 -25.25 10.01
C ALA A 854 12.96 -26.13 10.98
N ASP A 855 12.64 -25.60 12.15
CA ASP A 855 11.87 -26.29 13.18
C ASP A 855 10.38 -26.22 12.84
N ALA A 856 9.79 -27.35 12.45
CA ALA A 856 8.36 -27.47 12.14
C ALA A 856 7.44 -27.57 13.39
N LEU A 857 8.02 -27.49 14.60
CA LEU A 857 7.35 -27.73 15.88
C LEU A 857 7.44 -26.51 16.81
N ASP A 858 6.50 -26.41 17.75
CA ASP A 858 6.47 -25.43 18.82
C ASP A 858 7.24 -25.90 20.08
N ASN A 859 7.39 -25.01 21.06
CA ASN A 859 8.03 -25.27 22.36
C ASN A 859 7.23 -26.17 23.32
N THR A 860 6.18 -26.83 22.82
CA THR A 860 5.48 -27.97 23.45
C THR A 860 5.79 -29.30 22.75
N GLY A 861 6.47 -29.29 21.59
CA GLY A 861 6.64 -30.45 20.71
C GLY A 861 5.44 -30.70 19.78
N GLY A 862 4.43 -29.82 19.80
CA GLY A 862 3.30 -29.85 18.88
C GLY A 862 3.62 -29.16 17.55
N PRO A 863 2.74 -29.26 16.54
CA PRO A 863 2.87 -28.46 15.32
C PRO A 863 2.73 -26.97 15.65
N ILE A 864 3.50 -26.13 14.96
CA ILE A 864 3.34 -24.67 14.97
C ILE A 864 1.89 -24.32 14.62
N ARG A 865 1.32 -23.32 15.29
CA ARG A 865 -0.09 -22.93 15.17
C ARG A 865 -0.27 -21.59 14.48
N ASP A 866 -1.39 -21.36 13.82
CA ASP A 866 -1.71 -20.11 13.12
C ASP A 866 -2.74 -19.28 13.90
N ILE A 867 -2.38 -18.07 14.32
CA ILE A 867 -3.27 -17.16 15.07
C ILE A 867 -4.43 -16.67 14.19
N GLY A 868 -4.19 -16.43 12.91
CA GLY A 868 -5.20 -16.02 11.93
C GLY A 868 -6.22 -17.12 11.67
N ASN A 869 -5.77 -18.38 11.72
CA ASN A 869 -6.62 -19.56 11.65
C ASN A 869 -6.88 -20.18 13.03
N ASN A 870 -7.44 -19.39 13.95
CA ASN A 870 -8.01 -19.83 15.24
C ASN A 870 -7.08 -20.64 16.18
N ASN A 871 -5.75 -20.53 16.04
CA ASN A 871 -4.73 -21.39 16.69
C ASN A 871 -4.80 -22.88 16.29
N ASN A 872 -5.34 -23.21 15.12
CA ASN A 872 -5.17 -24.54 14.51
C ASN A 872 -3.75 -24.73 13.98
N ALA A 873 -3.40 -25.95 13.54
CA ALA A 873 -2.06 -26.25 13.03
C ALA A 873 -1.78 -25.45 11.73
N ALA A 874 -0.62 -24.80 11.66
CA ALA A 874 -0.24 -23.98 10.52
C ALA A 874 -0.01 -24.84 9.27
N ASN A 875 -0.65 -24.48 8.16
CA ASN A 875 -0.45 -25.15 6.87
C ASN A 875 0.92 -24.76 6.25
N PRO A 876 1.45 -25.53 5.28
CA PRO A 876 2.69 -25.15 4.61
C PRO A 876 2.59 -23.89 3.74
N LEU A 877 1.39 -23.37 3.46
CA LEU A 877 1.19 -22.07 2.81
C LEU A 877 1.43 -20.89 3.77
N ALA A 878 1.49 -21.13 5.09
CA ALA A 878 1.78 -20.13 6.11
C ALA A 878 3.23 -20.18 6.62
N ILE A 879 3.86 -21.37 6.65
CA ILE A 879 5.22 -21.56 7.23
C ILE A 879 6.22 -22.35 6.37
N GLU A 880 5.78 -23.00 5.30
CA GLU A 880 6.53 -23.98 4.48
C GLU A 880 7.37 -24.98 5.30
N ALA A 881 8.62 -24.63 5.61
CA ALA A 881 9.57 -25.48 6.31
C ALA A 881 9.49 -25.38 7.85
N GLY A 882 8.91 -24.30 8.39
CA GLY A 882 8.84 -24.05 9.84
C GLY A 882 9.62 -22.81 10.28
N HIS A 883 9.97 -22.75 11.57
CA HIS A 883 10.70 -21.63 12.16
C HIS A 883 12.21 -21.72 11.90
N ILE A 884 12.86 -20.59 11.67
CA ILE A 884 14.30 -20.52 11.40
C ILE A 884 15.15 -21.03 12.57
N ASN A 885 15.99 -22.04 12.33
CA ASN A 885 17.02 -22.48 13.27
C ASN A 885 18.42 -22.04 12.78
N PRO A 886 19.05 -21.04 13.40
CA PRO A 886 20.36 -20.53 12.95
C PRO A 886 21.53 -21.50 13.17
N ASN A 887 21.39 -22.41 14.14
CA ASN A 887 22.47 -23.32 14.55
C ASN A 887 22.53 -24.53 13.63
N GLU A 888 21.40 -25.22 13.43
CA GLU A 888 21.33 -26.37 12.52
C GLU A 888 21.65 -25.95 11.06
N ALA A 889 21.21 -24.75 10.64
CA ALA A 889 21.49 -24.23 9.30
C ALA A 889 22.99 -23.99 9.02
N LEU A 890 23.85 -24.01 10.06
CA LEU A 890 25.30 -23.93 9.90
C LEU A 890 25.84 -25.15 9.14
N ASP A 891 25.35 -26.35 9.46
CA ASP A 891 25.71 -27.58 8.75
C ASP A 891 24.49 -28.48 8.48
N PRO A 892 23.75 -28.21 7.37
CA PRO A 892 22.55 -28.98 7.03
C PRO A 892 22.87 -30.39 6.46
N GLY A 893 24.15 -30.75 6.30
CA GLY A 893 24.61 -31.99 5.66
C GLY A 893 24.42 -32.04 4.13
N LEU A 894 23.19 -31.78 3.66
CA LEU A 894 22.77 -31.72 2.27
C LEU A 894 22.18 -30.34 1.91
N ILE A 895 22.25 -29.97 0.63
CA ILE A 895 21.58 -28.78 0.08
C ILE A 895 21.03 -29.00 -1.33
N TYR A 896 20.01 -28.24 -1.67
CA TYR A 896 19.45 -28.13 -3.01
C TYR A 896 20.08 -26.90 -3.70
N ASP A 897 21.06 -27.14 -4.56
CA ASP A 897 21.69 -26.08 -5.37
C ASP A 897 20.85 -25.71 -6.59
N ILE A 898 20.82 -24.41 -6.93
CA ILE A 898 20.11 -23.86 -8.09
C ILE A 898 21.03 -22.83 -8.75
N ALA A 899 21.25 -22.96 -10.07
CA ALA A 899 22.04 -22.03 -10.87
C ALA A 899 21.17 -20.95 -11.53
N PRO A 900 21.73 -19.82 -11.99
CA PRO A 900 20.97 -18.78 -12.70
C PRO A 900 20.22 -19.29 -13.93
N GLN A 901 20.79 -20.27 -14.65
CA GLN A 901 20.13 -20.88 -15.82
C GLN A 901 18.91 -21.73 -15.44
N ASP A 902 18.85 -22.29 -14.22
CA ASP A 902 17.67 -23.06 -13.78
C ASP A 902 16.47 -22.12 -13.52
N TYR A 903 16.73 -20.92 -12.98
CA TYR A 903 15.72 -19.87 -12.89
C TYR A 903 15.28 -19.34 -14.27
N ILE A 904 16.16 -19.37 -15.27
CA ILE A 904 15.80 -19.04 -16.66
C ILE A 904 14.95 -20.16 -17.27
N ASN A 905 15.34 -21.43 -17.10
CA ASN A 905 14.55 -22.60 -17.53
C ASN A 905 13.13 -22.56 -16.95
N LEU A 906 12.97 -22.11 -15.70
CA LEU A 906 11.69 -21.85 -15.06
C LEU A 906 10.89 -20.73 -15.73
N LEU A 907 11.50 -19.57 -16.02
CA LEU A 907 10.82 -18.50 -16.76
C LEU A 907 10.39 -18.96 -18.16
N CYS A 908 11.23 -19.74 -18.85
CA CYS A 908 10.89 -20.34 -20.14
C CYS A 908 9.75 -21.37 -20.02
N GLY A 909 9.66 -22.12 -18.91
CA GLY A 909 8.58 -23.07 -18.62
C GLY A 909 7.27 -22.42 -18.17
N LEU A 910 7.33 -21.17 -17.71
CA LEU A 910 6.18 -20.32 -17.36
C LEU A 910 5.63 -19.52 -18.56
N ASP A 911 5.97 -19.90 -19.81
CA ASP A 911 5.59 -19.21 -21.06
C ASP A 911 6.02 -17.70 -21.11
N PHE A 912 7.05 -17.26 -20.35
CA PHE A 912 7.50 -15.85 -20.41
C PHE A 912 8.10 -15.51 -21.78
N THR A 913 7.65 -14.42 -22.39
CA THR A 913 8.19 -13.95 -23.68
C THR A 913 9.67 -13.56 -23.57
N SER A 914 10.41 -13.69 -24.67
CA SER A 914 11.83 -13.35 -24.73
C SER A 914 12.14 -11.91 -24.29
N GLN A 915 11.20 -10.97 -24.47
CA GLN A 915 11.35 -9.58 -24.03
C GLN A 915 11.14 -9.43 -22.50
N GLN A 916 10.24 -10.22 -21.88
CA GLN A 916 10.14 -10.29 -20.42
C GLN A 916 11.38 -10.93 -19.80
N ILE A 917 11.84 -12.08 -20.32
CA ILE A 917 13.05 -12.76 -19.80
C ILE A 917 14.28 -11.84 -19.94
N LYS A 918 14.43 -11.15 -21.08
CA LYS A 918 15.48 -10.13 -21.29
C LYS A 918 15.35 -8.93 -20.34
N THR A 919 14.14 -8.58 -19.92
CA THR A 919 13.90 -7.50 -18.94
C THR A 919 14.29 -7.92 -17.51
N ILE A 920 14.10 -9.19 -17.15
CA ILE A 920 14.48 -9.75 -15.84
C ILE A 920 15.99 -10.01 -15.77
N THR A 921 16.53 -10.78 -16.72
CA THR A 921 17.96 -11.14 -16.80
C THR A 921 18.86 -9.97 -17.21
N ARG A 922 18.28 -8.90 -17.76
CA ARG A 922 18.98 -7.74 -18.33
C ARG A 922 19.96 -8.08 -19.47
N SER A 923 19.89 -9.29 -20.02
CA SER A 923 20.79 -9.78 -21.07
C SER A 923 20.02 -10.46 -22.21
N SER A 924 20.63 -10.53 -23.39
CA SER A 924 20.20 -11.41 -24.47
C SER A 924 20.91 -12.78 -24.44
N SER A 925 21.90 -12.97 -23.55
CA SER A 925 22.75 -14.17 -23.47
C SER A 925 22.16 -15.26 -22.58
N TYR A 926 20.97 -15.75 -22.92
CA TYR A 926 20.32 -16.85 -22.20
C TYR A 926 19.77 -17.88 -23.19
N SER A 927 19.54 -19.10 -22.70
CA SER A 927 18.89 -20.16 -23.49
C SER A 927 17.56 -20.55 -22.89
N CYS A 928 16.59 -20.90 -23.75
CA CYS A 928 15.35 -21.60 -23.41
C CYS A 928 15.31 -23.01 -24.04
N SER A 929 16.47 -23.65 -24.30
CA SER A 929 16.51 -25.00 -24.89
C SER A 929 15.85 -26.08 -24.01
N ASN A 930 15.89 -25.90 -22.67
CA ASN A 930 15.39 -26.85 -21.69
C ASN A 930 14.40 -26.16 -20.72
N PRO A 931 13.19 -25.76 -21.16
CA PRO A 931 12.18 -25.18 -20.27
C PRO A 931 11.73 -26.22 -19.23
N SER A 932 11.55 -25.81 -17.98
CA SER A 932 11.10 -26.72 -16.90
C SER A 932 10.45 -25.95 -15.76
N LEU A 933 9.25 -26.37 -15.34
CA LEU A 933 8.62 -25.90 -14.10
C LEU A 933 9.19 -26.59 -12.85
N ASP A 934 9.85 -27.74 -13.02
CA ASP A 934 10.40 -28.55 -11.94
C ASP A 934 11.77 -28.01 -11.49
N LEU A 935 11.74 -26.93 -10.70
CA LEU A 935 12.93 -26.32 -10.12
C LEU A 935 13.51 -27.21 -9.00
N ASN A 936 14.83 -27.28 -8.89
CA ASN A 936 15.52 -28.04 -7.83
C ASN A 936 15.40 -27.38 -6.45
N TYR A 937 14.21 -27.44 -5.86
CA TYR A 937 13.77 -26.65 -4.71
C TYR A 937 13.47 -27.56 -3.50
N PRO A 938 13.77 -27.17 -2.24
CA PRO A 938 13.64 -28.04 -1.06
C PRO A 938 12.20 -28.37 -0.62
N SER A 939 11.19 -28.16 -1.47
CA SER A 939 9.78 -28.49 -1.23
C SER A 939 9.03 -28.74 -2.55
N PHE A 940 7.75 -29.12 -2.43
CA PHE A 940 6.91 -29.60 -3.53
C PHE A 940 5.45 -29.15 -3.34
N ILE A 941 4.77 -28.82 -4.44
CA ILE A 941 3.37 -28.40 -4.50
C ILE A 941 2.76 -28.92 -5.81
N ASP A 942 1.56 -29.51 -5.76
CA ASP A 942 0.80 -29.95 -6.94
C ASP A 942 -0.70 -29.62 -6.83
N TYR A 943 -1.33 -29.43 -8.00
CA TYR A 943 -2.72 -29.00 -8.18
C TYR A 943 -3.53 -30.10 -8.89
N PHE A 944 -4.07 -31.04 -8.11
CA PHE A 944 -4.92 -32.17 -8.51
C PHE A 944 -6.34 -31.74 -8.94
N ASN A 945 -6.45 -30.90 -9.98
CA ASN A 945 -7.73 -30.50 -10.56
C ASN A 945 -8.61 -31.71 -10.96
N TRP A 946 -9.75 -31.91 -10.29
CA TRP A 946 -10.65 -33.06 -10.39
C TRP A 946 -11.54 -33.10 -11.66
N ASN A 947 -11.33 -32.22 -12.64
CA ASN A 947 -11.97 -32.31 -13.97
C ASN A 947 -11.37 -33.44 -14.81
N ILE A 948 -11.51 -34.69 -14.35
CA ILE A 948 -11.02 -35.90 -15.01
C ILE A 948 -12.18 -36.60 -15.74
N SER A 949 -11.98 -36.96 -17.01
CA SER A 949 -12.89 -37.89 -17.70
C SER A 949 -12.65 -39.32 -17.20
N LYS A 950 -13.69 -40.17 -17.26
CA LYS A 950 -13.71 -41.58 -16.79
C LYS A 950 -12.72 -42.55 -17.50
N SER A 951 -11.66 -42.04 -18.09
CA SER A 951 -10.63 -42.72 -18.88
C SER A 951 -9.32 -42.92 -18.14
N ASP A 952 -9.05 -42.19 -17.04
CA ASP A 952 -7.74 -42.21 -16.36
C ASP A 952 -7.85 -42.09 -14.83
N PRO A 953 -8.14 -43.20 -14.12
CA PRO A 953 -8.51 -43.19 -12.69
C PRO A 953 -7.34 -42.99 -11.72
N LYS A 954 -6.14 -42.66 -12.23
CA LYS A 954 -4.92 -42.52 -11.42
C LYS A 954 -4.01 -41.40 -11.91
N ARG A 955 -4.19 -40.20 -11.38
CA ARG A 955 -3.24 -39.10 -11.62
C ARG A 955 -1.93 -39.33 -10.87
N ILE A 956 -0.81 -39.15 -11.57
CA ILE A 956 0.54 -39.25 -11.06
C ILE A 956 1.28 -37.95 -11.35
N GLN A 957 1.97 -37.40 -10.35
CA GLN A 957 2.92 -36.31 -10.51
C GLN A 957 4.31 -36.77 -10.05
N GLU A 958 5.35 -36.46 -10.84
CA GLU A 958 6.75 -36.70 -10.49
C GLU A 958 7.53 -35.39 -10.41
N PHE A 959 8.42 -35.31 -9.42
CA PHE A 959 9.33 -34.19 -9.20
C PHE A 959 10.76 -34.71 -9.04
N LYS A 960 11.71 -34.19 -9.82
CA LYS A 960 13.12 -34.55 -9.73
C LYS A 960 13.84 -33.57 -8.82
N ARG A 961 14.69 -34.10 -7.93
CA ARG A 961 15.60 -33.29 -7.11
C ARG A 961 17.02 -33.79 -7.21
N THR A 962 17.96 -32.90 -6.91
CA THR A 962 19.40 -33.18 -6.85
C THR A 962 19.98 -32.48 -5.63
N VAL A 963 20.52 -33.26 -4.71
CA VAL A 963 21.11 -32.79 -3.46
C VAL A 963 22.63 -32.87 -3.53
N THR A 964 23.31 -31.80 -3.11
CA THR A 964 24.77 -31.71 -2.98
C THR A 964 25.17 -31.97 -1.53
N LYS A 965 26.14 -32.85 -1.29
CA LYS A 965 26.70 -33.10 0.06
C LYS A 965 27.72 -32.05 0.48
N LEU A 966 27.71 -31.68 1.76
CA LEU A 966 28.59 -30.66 2.35
C LEU A 966 29.62 -31.19 3.36
N GLY A 967 29.32 -32.28 4.07
CA GLY A 967 30.29 -32.96 4.94
C GLY A 967 31.41 -33.66 4.15
N ASP A 968 32.55 -33.92 4.79
CA ASP A 968 33.69 -34.59 4.17
C ASP A 968 33.51 -36.13 4.16
N ASP A 969 33.16 -36.72 5.31
CA ASP A 969 33.04 -38.18 5.51
C ASP A 969 32.03 -38.87 4.59
N MET A 970 32.25 -40.15 4.24
CA MET A 970 31.26 -40.94 3.51
C MET A 970 29.97 -41.07 4.32
N SER A 971 28.83 -40.69 3.74
CA SER A 971 27.54 -40.73 4.43
C SER A 971 26.42 -41.25 3.55
N THR A 972 25.37 -41.76 4.18
CA THR A 972 24.21 -42.38 3.51
C THR A 972 22.93 -41.88 4.14
N TYR A 973 22.01 -41.43 3.31
CA TYR A 973 20.73 -40.85 3.71
C TYR A 973 19.59 -41.73 3.21
N THR A 974 18.56 -41.93 4.03
CA THR A 974 17.36 -42.68 3.66
C THR A 974 16.13 -41.78 3.82
N ALA A 975 15.28 -41.74 2.79
CA ALA A 975 14.10 -40.89 2.74
C ALA A 975 13.00 -41.43 3.67
N LYS A 976 12.65 -40.65 4.70
CA LYS A 976 11.53 -40.96 5.61
C LYS A 976 10.27 -40.25 5.15
N LEU A 977 9.32 -41.00 4.61
CA LEU A 977 8.02 -40.47 4.19
C LEU A 977 7.00 -40.48 5.33
N THR A 978 6.13 -39.48 5.38
CA THR A 978 4.93 -39.46 6.23
C THR A 978 3.72 -39.79 5.34
N THR A 979 2.84 -40.68 5.80
CA THR A 979 1.62 -41.07 5.06
C THR A 979 0.64 -39.91 4.93
N MET A 980 0.14 -39.63 3.72
CA MET A 980 -0.74 -38.49 3.43
C MET A 980 -2.16 -38.90 3.00
N GLY A 981 -2.92 -39.52 3.90
CA GLY A 981 -4.33 -39.84 3.67
C GLY A 981 -4.56 -40.64 2.38
N GLU A 982 -5.27 -40.06 1.43
CA GLU A 982 -5.67 -40.65 0.14
C GLU A 982 -4.53 -40.66 -0.90
N TYR A 983 -3.41 -39.97 -0.64
CA TYR A 983 -2.29 -39.84 -1.57
C TYR A 983 -1.14 -40.79 -1.24
N LYS A 984 -0.73 -41.59 -2.22
CA LYS A 984 0.45 -42.46 -2.11
C LYS A 984 1.69 -41.70 -2.57
N VAL A 985 2.54 -41.33 -1.61
CA VAL A 985 3.85 -40.71 -1.85
C VAL A 985 4.93 -41.79 -1.88
N SER A 986 5.89 -41.66 -2.80
CA SER A 986 7.04 -42.58 -2.94
C SER A 986 8.29 -41.84 -3.43
N VAL A 987 9.48 -42.36 -3.13
CA VAL A 987 10.78 -41.78 -3.53
C VAL A 987 11.64 -42.86 -4.18
N GLU A 988 12.30 -42.51 -5.29
CA GLU A 988 13.20 -43.41 -6.03
C GLU A 988 14.51 -42.69 -6.42
N PRO A 989 15.71 -43.21 -6.04
CA PRO A 989 15.92 -44.21 -4.99
C PRO A 989 15.60 -43.62 -3.60
N ASP A 990 15.12 -44.45 -2.68
CA ASP A 990 14.86 -44.11 -1.28
C ASP A 990 16.15 -43.90 -0.46
N LYS A 991 17.27 -44.42 -0.95
CA LYS A 991 18.59 -44.40 -0.28
C LYS A 991 19.65 -43.73 -1.17
N LEU A 992 20.24 -42.64 -0.67
CA LEU A 992 21.31 -41.89 -1.33
C LEU A 992 22.63 -42.11 -0.61
N VAL A 993 23.61 -42.67 -1.32
CA VAL A 993 24.97 -42.90 -0.81
C VAL A 993 25.90 -41.84 -1.41
N PHE A 994 26.67 -41.16 -0.58
CA PHE A 994 27.70 -40.20 -1.01
C PHE A 994 29.06 -40.59 -0.43
N LYS A 995 30.06 -40.69 -1.29
CA LYS A 995 31.44 -41.08 -1.00
C LYS A 995 32.30 -39.87 -0.61
N GLU A 996 32.07 -38.74 -1.26
CA GLU A 996 32.92 -37.54 -1.12
C GLU A 996 32.10 -36.25 -0.89
N LYS A 997 32.79 -35.11 -0.83
CA LYS A 997 32.20 -33.79 -0.59
C LYS A 997 31.91 -33.08 -1.90
N TYR A 998 30.80 -32.35 -1.94
CA TYR A 998 30.22 -31.78 -3.17
C TYR A 998 29.77 -32.80 -4.22
N GLU A 999 29.81 -34.10 -3.91
CA GLU A 999 29.10 -35.13 -4.68
C GLU A 999 27.61 -34.79 -4.73
N LYS A 1000 26.99 -35.05 -5.88
CA LYS A 1000 25.57 -34.79 -6.14
C LYS A 1000 24.86 -36.10 -6.44
N GLN A 1001 23.75 -36.33 -5.75
CA GLN A 1001 22.86 -37.46 -5.98
C GLN A 1001 21.47 -36.95 -6.31
N SER A 1002 20.77 -37.63 -7.22
CA SER A 1002 19.42 -37.27 -7.66
C SER A 1002 18.39 -38.32 -7.23
N TYR A 1003 17.19 -37.86 -6.92
CA TYR A 1003 16.02 -38.71 -6.67
C TYR A 1003 14.77 -38.14 -7.36
N LYS A 1004 13.75 -38.98 -7.50
CA LYS A 1004 12.40 -38.58 -7.91
C LYS A 1004 11.46 -38.76 -6.73
N LEU A 1005 10.66 -37.74 -6.42
CA LEU A 1005 9.46 -37.86 -5.58
C LEU A 1005 8.29 -38.12 -6.53
N ARG A 1006 7.48 -39.14 -6.25
CA ARG A 1006 6.26 -39.47 -6.98
C ARG A 1006 5.06 -39.40 -6.04
N ILE A 1007 4.05 -38.61 -6.41
CA ILE A 1007 2.75 -38.53 -5.73
C ILE A 1007 1.72 -39.19 -6.64
N GLU A 1008 0.97 -40.15 -6.12
CA GLU A 1008 -0.12 -40.84 -6.83
C GLU A 1008 -1.47 -40.59 -6.11
N ALA A 1009 -2.46 -40.08 -6.85
CA ALA A 1009 -3.85 -39.97 -6.41
C ALA A 1009 -4.71 -41.05 -7.09
N TYR A 1010 -5.76 -41.51 -6.42
CA TYR A 1010 -6.61 -42.62 -6.88
C TYR A 1010 -8.09 -42.20 -6.84
N GLU A 1011 -8.80 -42.40 -7.95
CA GLU A 1011 -10.24 -42.08 -8.05
C GLU A 1011 -11.10 -43.26 -7.55
N GLU A 1012 -11.20 -43.49 -6.23
CA GLU A 1012 -12.37 -44.16 -5.61
C GLU A 1012 -12.32 -44.21 -4.05
N GLN A 1013 -13.16 -43.43 -3.37
CA GLN A 1013 -14.27 -43.92 -2.51
C GLN A 1013 -14.91 -42.79 -1.66
N TYR A 1014 -16.02 -42.22 -2.15
CA TYR A 1014 -16.87 -41.29 -1.40
C TYR A 1014 -17.69 -41.99 -0.27
N SER A 1015 -17.04 -42.62 0.73
CA SER A 1015 -17.77 -43.31 1.81
C SER A 1015 -17.09 -43.52 3.17
N THR A 1016 -15.98 -42.86 3.50
CA THR A 1016 -15.51 -42.87 4.91
C THR A 1016 -14.77 -41.61 5.32
N ARG A 1017 -15.18 -41.01 6.45
CA ARG A 1017 -14.35 -40.02 7.15
C ARG A 1017 -13.30 -40.74 7.99
N ALA A 1018 -12.03 -40.56 7.68
CA ALA A 1018 -10.91 -40.78 8.59
C ALA A 1018 -10.31 -39.41 8.95
N THR A 1019 -9.86 -39.20 10.19
CA THR A 1019 -9.58 -37.85 10.70
C THR A 1019 -8.22 -37.76 11.38
N MET A 1020 -7.23 -37.19 10.67
CA MET A 1020 -6.04 -36.49 11.19
C MET A 1020 -5.15 -36.07 10.00
N PHE A 1021 -4.63 -34.85 9.89
CA PHE A 1021 -4.87 -33.64 10.70
C PHE A 1021 -5.91 -32.77 10.00
N GLN A 1022 -6.80 -32.16 10.79
CA GLN A 1022 -7.68 -31.12 10.28
C GLN A 1022 -6.92 -29.79 10.30
N ASP A 1023 -6.70 -29.19 9.14
CA ASP A 1023 -7.38 -27.92 8.86
C ASP A 1023 -7.51 -27.64 7.36
N GLN A 1024 -8.40 -26.70 7.04
CA GLN A 1024 -8.91 -26.56 5.68
C GLN A 1024 -7.92 -25.85 4.76
N ILE A 1025 -7.50 -26.53 3.70
CA ILE A 1025 -7.40 -25.88 2.40
C ILE A 1025 -8.83 -25.89 1.84
N GLU A 1026 -9.39 -24.75 1.44
CA GLU A 1026 -10.75 -24.70 0.89
C GLU A 1026 -10.84 -25.30 -0.52
N ASP A 1027 -9.72 -25.38 -1.22
CA ASP A 1027 -9.57 -26.13 -2.47
C ASP A 1027 -9.24 -27.61 -2.22
N PRO A 1028 -10.16 -28.56 -2.48
CA PRO A 1028 -9.88 -30.00 -2.37
C PRO A 1028 -8.88 -30.50 -3.43
N ASN A 1029 -8.52 -29.68 -4.42
CA ASN A 1029 -7.57 -30.03 -5.47
C ASN A 1029 -6.10 -29.81 -5.08
N LEU A 1030 -5.77 -29.18 -3.93
CA LEU A 1030 -4.38 -28.80 -3.62
C LEU A 1030 -3.65 -29.86 -2.76
N VAL A 1031 -2.46 -30.28 -3.20
CA VAL A 1031 -1.58 -31.18 -2.44
C VAL A 1031 -0.21 -30.52 -2.24
N VAL A 1032 0.17 -30.33 -0.97
CA VAL A 1032 1.43 -29.69 -0.59
C VAL A 1032 2.31 -30.67 0.17
N VAL A 1033 3.54 -30.89 -0.31
CA VAL A 1033 4.55 -31.75 0.36
C VAL A 1033 5.76 -30.89 0.72
N ALA A 1034 5.72 -30.29 1.91
CA ALA A 1034 6.91 -29.71 2.52
C ALA A 1034 7.86 -30.83 3.00
N PHE A 1035 9.17 -30.65 2.82
CA PHE A 1035 10.14 -31.67 3.21
C PHE A 1035 10.44 -31.56 4.72
N ARG A 1036 10.35 -32.70 5.42
CA ARG A 1036 10.35 -32.73 6.88
C ARG A 1036 11.78 -32.94 7.42
N GLY A 1037 12.47 -31.86 7.76
CA GLY A 1037 13.75 -31.89 8.48
C GLY A 1037 13.56 -32.33 9.94
N THR A 1038 13.28 -33.61 10.19
CA THR A 1038 13.03 -34.10 11.56
C THR A 1038 14.33 -34.30 12.34
N GLY A 1039 14.89 -33.19 12.84
CA GLY A 1039 16.13 -33.15 13.62
C GLY A 1039 17.40 -33.23 12.76
N PRO A 1040 18.59 -33.15 13.40
CA PRO A 1040 19.85 -33.31 12.69
C PRO A 1040 19.94 -34.69 12.04
N PHE A 1041 20.61 -34.77 10.89
CA PHE A 1041 20.99 -36.04 10.30
C PHE A 1041 22.05 -36.72 11.18
N TYR A 1042 21.59 -37.49 12.18
CA TYR A 1042 22.42 -38.25 13.11
C TYR A 1042 23.30 -39.27 12.37
N ALA A 1043 24.50 -38.82 11.96
CA ALA A 1043 25.53 -39.69 11.39
C ALA A 1043 26.07 -40.71 12.41
N ASN A 1044 25.82 -40.49 13.71
CA ASN A 1044 26.20 -41.36 14.81
C ASN A 1044 24.96 -41.76 15.63
N ALA A 1045 24.29 -42.84 15.23
CA ALA A 1045 23.33 -43.57 16.03
C ALA A 1045 23.89 -44.97 16.38
N TRP A 1046 25.04 -44.99 17.05
CA TRP A 1046 25.44 -46.12 17.88
C TRP A 1046 24.79 -45.94 19.25
N ILE A 1047 24.27 -47.02 19.85
CA ILE A 1047 23.55 -47.04 21.15
C ILE A 1047 22.16 -46.36 21.04
N THR A 1048 21.02 -47.03 21.14
CA THR A 1048 20.70 -48.46 21.39
C THR A 1048 19.68 -49.01 20.38
N ASP A 1049 19.98 -50.16 19.79
CA ASP A 1049 19.04 -51.28 19.59
C ASP A 1049 19.83 -52.51 19.14
N ILE A 1050 20.67 -53.00 20.06
CA ILE A 1050 21.27 -54.34 19.96
C ILE A 1050 20.34 -55.26 20.76
N ASP A 1051 19.91 -56.36 20.13
CA ASP A 1051 19.28 -57.46 20.86
C ASP A 1051 20.34 -58.12 21.76
N LEU A 1052 20.34 -57.74 23.03
CA LEU A 1052 21.26 -58.24 24.06
C LEU A 1052 20.78 -59.56 24.70
N SER A 1053 19.81 -60.26 24.11
CA SER A 1053 19.42 -61.62 24.56
C SER A 1053 20.55 -62.66 24.47
N GLY A 1054 21.69 -62.32 23.85
CA GLY A 1054 22.88 -63.15 23.74
C GLY A 1054 24.18 -62.59 24.34
N TYR A 1055 24.18 -61.48 25.09
CA TYR A 1055 25.40 -60.88 25.63
C TYR A 1055 25.29 -60.47 27.11
N ASP A 1056 26.26 -60.94 27.90
CA ASP A 1056 26.34 -60.74 29.35
C ASP A 1056 26.82 -59.32 29.71
N LEU A 1057 26.31 -58.77 30.83
CA LEU A 1057 26.42 -57.35 31.18
C LEU A 1057 27.15 -57.13 32.52
N GLU A 1058 28.47 -57.24 32.52
CA GLU A 1058 29.31 -56.71 33.60
C GLU A 1058 30.25 -55.58 33.13
N GLY A 1059 30.07 -54.41 33.71
CA GLY A 1059 31.09 -53.36 33.77
C GLY A 1059 31.16 -52.38 32.60
N MET A 1060 30.38 -51.29 32.68
CA MET A 1060 30.95 -49.92 32.79
C MET A 1060 29.86 -48.87 33.02
N GLY A 1061 29.88 -48.23 34.20
CA GLY A 1061 29.14 -47.01 34.46
C GLY A 1061 29.95 -46.05 35.33
N LYS A 1062 30.25 -44.86 34.82
CA LYS A 1062 30.60 -43.65 35.59
C LYS A 1062 30.74 -42.39 34.72
N SER A 1063 30.56 -41.24 35.39
CA SER A 1063 30.90 -39.87 34.98
C SER A 1063 30.37 -39.34 33.63
N MET A 1064 29.21 -38.68 33.67
CA MET A 1064 29.11 -37.33 33.09
C MET A 1064 29.90 -36.36 33.98
N GLN A 1065 30.71 -35.46 33.40
CA GLN A 1065 30.93 -34.09 33.91
C GLN A 1065 31.77 -33.23 32.95
N GLY A 1066 31.28 -32.01 32.67
CA GLY A 1066 32.09 -30.83 32.35
C GLY A 1066 32.58 -30.62 30.92
N SER A 1067 31.81 -29.85 30.13
CA SER A 1067 32.21 -28.51 29.65
C SER A 1067 31.07 -27.82 28.91
#